data_AF-A0A848RDQ3-F1
#
_entry.id   AF-A0A848RDQ3-F1
#
_cell.length_a   1.000
_cell.length_b   1.000
_cell.length_c   1.000
_cell.angle_alpha   90.00
_cell.angle_beta   90.00
_cell.angle_gamma   90.00
#
_symmetry.space_group_name_H-M   'P 1'
#
loop_
_entity.id
_entity.type
_entity.pdbx_description
1 polymer ?
#
loop_
_entity_poly.entity_id
_entity_poly.type
_entity_poly.pdbx_seq_one_letter_code
_entity_poly.pdbx_strand_id
1 'polypeptide(L)'
;MKKNSYKLSYYALIILGISLISLLAGRFLFSKNPDSSYKRNMTENRIYNTLNQSVNNNDDFYSSYKEFNYAIKSYKLKYFDKNGNVVTDRGVIEAQKKKDALKEKGLDPKLYLDEGMIDQPEIKSEYKTFYLTNEYEKNEFDPLEIEMGNNDFLITGSVIDDSIVIDKVQKSKRLMDSNYNFIDKSFKTALNETFSKLNSNNNVKNLKFAYYTSLDDEVFKEIERDVFRDQVFVQIGVSVLIAAVLSAILGLFMNLEKVDGSESLSKVFKLPIELVIILFVIFVVSSAGISSMNQIYSNLYIFYFLYLIGLVIVSLTVNYLVILLKSIFNKNTENYLLKNSLIYRIFTGAISEFSNIDEENKNIKDAKIKFTLVYFGICFVLFIVFLFFASLYSSALEGIVIPMILFGIFIYIIILKNINEVARISRESSEIVKGNYKKNIEKNGGLYDGIVDNFNNIGENLDLAIEDAVKSERLKTELITNVSHDLKTPLTSIINYSDLLSKDDNSEEQVKEYSKIINDKSNKLKVLIEDLFEVSKATSNNIELDRQELDFNSLVQQSIGEWEDKIAEKNLEIISNLPEDKVMLNIDGQKFSRVLDNLFSNISKYALENSRVYVDLFNKDGIKLTIKNISKYPLNISSDELMERFTRGEKSRTTSGSGLGLSIASSFVRAHGASFYIDIDGDLFKVTIEF
;
A
#
# COMPACT_ATOMS: atom_id res chain seq x y z
N MET A 1 -17.07 29.29 -19.02
CA MET A 1 -16.33 30.18 -18.09
C MET A 1 -14.84 29.81 -18.07
N LYS A 2 -14.00 30.40 -18.94
CA LYS A 2 -12.53 30.18 -18.98
C LYS A 2 -11.78 31.39 -18.38
N LYS A 3 -12.10 31.80 -17.14
CA LYS A 3 -11.65 33.12 -16.63
C LYS A 3 -10.53 33.12 -15.59
N ASN A 4 -9.88 32.00 -15.28
CA ASN A 4 -8.78 32.00 -14.29
C ASN A 4 -7.82 30.81 -14.42
N SER A 5 -7.39 30.43 -15.62
CA SER A 5 -6.33 29.42 -15.78
C SER A 5 -4.94 30.07 -15.85
N TYR A 6 -3.92 29.37 -15.35
CA TYR A 6 -2.54 29.87 -15.42
C TYR A 6 -2.04 29.87 -16.88
N LYS A 7 -1.40 30.96 -17.34
CA LYS A 7 -0.71 30.94 -18.64
C LYS A 7 0.68 30.34 -18.49
N LEU A 8 1.06 29.48 -19.43
CA LEU A 8 2.38 28.85 -19.46
C LEU A 8 3.53 29.88 -19.50
N SER A 9 3.34 31.01 -20.19
CA SER A 9 4.33 32.09 -20.27
C SER A 9 4.63 32.72 -18.90
N TYR A 10 3.60 32.97 -18.07
CA TYR A 10 3.80 33.49 -16.72
C TYR A 10 4.49 32.46 -15.82
N TYR A 11 4.09 31.19 -15.93
CA TYR A 11 4.75 30.10 -15.20
C TYR A 11 6.25 30.02 -15.55
N ALA A 12 6.59 30.02 -16.84
CA ALA A 12 7.98 30.00 -17.31
C ALA A 12 8.78 31.22 -16.82
N LEU A 13 8.18 32.42 -16.84
CA LEU A 13 8.80 33.64 -16.31
C LEU A 13 9.07 33.56 -14.80
N ILE A 14 8.13 33.00 -14.02
CA ILE A 14 8.31 32.84 -12.56
C ILE A 14 9.44 31.86 -12.28
N ILE A 15 9.49 30.72 -12.96
CA ILE A 15 10.56 29.73 -12.81
C ILE A 15 11.92 30.31 -13.19
N LEU A 16 11.99 31.08 -14.28
CA LEU A 16 13.20 31.78 -14.69
C LEU A 16 13.61 32.84 -13.65
N GLY A 17 12.64 33.58 -13.11
CA GLY A 17 12.85 34.53 -12.03
C GLY A 17 13.41 33.87 -10.76
N ILE A 18 12.84 32.75 -10.32
CA ILE A 18 13.35 31.94 -9.20
C ILE A 18 14.80 31.52 -9.45
N SER A 19 15.08 31.02 -10.64
CA SER A 19 16.42 30.55 -11.02
C SER A 19 17.45 31.69 -10.98
N LEU A 20 17.06 32.88 -11.48
CA LEU A 20 17.94 34.05 -11.55
C LEU A 20 18.17 34.69 -10.18
N ILE A 21 17.12 34.77 -9.34
CA ILE A 21 17.24 35.21 -7.93
C ILE A 21 18.15 34.25 -7.17
N SER A 22 17.97 32.94 -7.34
CA SER A 22 18.78 31.92 -6.67
C SER A 22 20.25 32.06 -7.05
N LEU A 23 20.55 32.19 -8.35
CA LEU A 23 21.90 32.43 -8.87
C LEU A 23 22.56 33.68 -8.24
N LEU A 24 21.82 34.79 -8.18
CA LEU A 24 22.31 36.04 -7.59
C LEU A 24 22.51 35.91 -6.09
N ALA A 25 21.61 35.23 -5.38
CA ALA A 25 21.69 35.02 -3.94
C ALA A 25 22.92 34.16 -3.56
N GLY A 26 23.16 33.06 -4.27
CA GLY A 26 24.36 32.23 -4.04
C GLY A 26 25.65 33.02 -4.28
N ARG A 27 25.70 33.83 -5.34
CA ARG A 27 26.83 34.71 -5.65
C ARG A 27 27.02 35.81 -4.60
N PHE A 28 25.95 36.37 -4.06
CA PHE A 28 26.02 37.43 -3.06
C PHE A 28 26.51 36.90 -1.71
N LEU A 29 25.96 35.76 -1.26
CA LEU A 29 26.31 35.13 0.01
C LEU A 29 27.78 34.68 0.04
N PHE A 30 28.33 34.29 -1.10
CA PHE A 30 29.73 33.86 -1.22
C PHE A 30 30.42 34.70 -2.30
N SER A 31 30.55 36.00 -2.04
CA SER A 31 31.09 36.95 -3.01
C SER A 31 32.49 36.57 -3.52
N LYS A 32 32.80 36.97 -4.77
CA LYS A 32 34.15 36.89 -5.36
C LYS A 32 35.15 37.82 -4.66
N ASN A 33 34.75 38.55 -3.61
CA ASN A 33 35.62 39.49 -2.93
C ASN A 33 36.82 38.73 -2.34
N PRO A 34 38.06 39.06 -2.77
CA PRO A 34 39.28 38.49 -2.19
C PRO A 34 39.30 38.56 -0.67
N ASP A 35 38.67 39.58 -0.09
CA ASP A 35 38.66 39.88 1.34
C ASP A 35 37.60 39.10 2.14
N SER A 36 36.84 38.21 1.49
CA SER A 36 35.86 37.39 2.21
C SER A 36 36.58 36.45 3.20
N SER A 37 36.12 36.44 4.45
CA SER A 37 36.67 35.57 5.50
C SER A 37 36.69 34.09 5.10
N TYR A 38 35.74 33.68 4.24
CA TYR A 38 35.66 32.33 3.70
C TYR A 38 36.80 32.00 2.73
N LYS A 39 37.08 32.88 1.74
CA LYS A 39 38.22 32.71 0.83
C LYS A 39 39.51 32.64 1.62
N ARG A 40 39.69 33.56 2.56
CA ARG A 40 40.89 33.64 3.41
C ARG A 40 41.13 32.34 4.18
N ASN A 41 40.11 31.79 4.83
CA ASN A 41 40.23 30.54 5.59
C ASN A 41 40.52 29.32 4.68
N MET A 42 39.85 29.20 3.53
CA MET A 42 40.16 28.13 2.57
C MET A 42 41.59 28.22 2.04
N THR A 43 42.03 29.43 1.68
CA THR A 43 43.40 29.68 1.25
C THR A 43 44.41 29.37 2.36
N GLU A 44 44.11 29.77 3.62
CA GLU A 44 44.92 29.46 4.81
C GLU A 44 45.10 27.95 5.00
N ASN A 45 44.00 27.20 4.96
CA ASN A 45 44.03 25.74 5.12
C ASN A 45 44.74 25.04 3.96
N ARG A 46 44.55 25.49 2.71
CA ARG A 46 45.21 24.88 1.54
C ARG A 46 46.72 25.12 1.58
N ILE A 47 47.14 26.34 1.89
CA ILE A 47 48.56 26.68 2.07
C ILE A 47 49.17 25.84 3.21
N TYR A 48 48.49 25.77 4.36
CA TYR A 48 48.92 24.92 5.47
C TYR A 48 49.14 23.45 5.06
N ASN A 49 48.16 22.86 4.36
CA ASN A 49 48.23 21.46 3.94
C ASN A 49 49.35 21.21 2.92
N THR A 50 49.51 22.07 1.91
CA THR A 50 50.56 21.95 0.91
C THR A 50 51.96 22.11 1.55
N LEU A 51 52.10 23.03 2.50
CA LEU A 51 53.33 23.18 3.29
C LEU A 51 53.63 21.93 4.12
N ASN A 52 52.65 21.43 4.86
CA ASN A 52 52.80 20.23 5.67
C ASN A 52 53.16 19.01 4.82
N GLN A 53 52.63 18.89 3.60
CA GLN A 53 53.01 17.85 2.64
C GLN A 53 54.46 18.02 2.14
N SER A 54 54.83 19.24 1.73
CA SER A 54 56.17 19.55 1.19
C SER A 54 57.29 19.25 2.20
N VAL A 55 57.00 19.37 3.51
CA VAL A 55 57.98 19.13 4.59
C VAL A 55 57.95 17.69 5.13
N ASN A 56 56.80 16.99 5.11
CA ASN A 56 56.68 15.64 5.70
C ASN A 56 57.04 14.48 4.76
N ASN A 57 57.58 14.74 3.57
CA ASN A 57 57.78 13.81 2.45
C ASN A 57 57.84 12.33 2.88
N ASN A 58 56.67 11.70 2.97
CA ASN A 58 56.55 10.27 3.17
C ASN A 58 56.38 9.71 1.78
N ASP A 59 57.39 8.97 1.33
CA ASP A 59 57.26 8.07 0.20
C ASP A 59 55.97 7.24 0.37
N ASP A 60 55.29 7.06 -0.76
CA ASP A 60 54.09 6.26 -1.00
C ASP A 60 52.72 6.99 -1.00
N PHE A 61 52.19 7.10 -2.23
CA PHE A 61 50.78 7.22 -2.67
C PHE A 61 50.19 8.55 -3.20
N TYR A 62 50.85 9.71 -3.16
CA TYR A 62 50.31 10.95 -3.76
C TYR A 62 51.35 11.83 -4.46
N SER A 63 52.04 11.36 -5.49
CA SER A 63 52.97 12.18 -6.30
C SER A 63 52.28 13.15 -7.29
N SER A 64 51.00 13.46 -7.12
CA SER A 64 50.27 14.36 -8.04
C SER A 64 50.14 15.80 -7.57
N TYR A 65 50.55 16.14 -6.34
CA TYR A 65 50.46 17.50 -5.81
C TYR A 65 51.80 18.20 -5.93
N LYS A 66 51.80 19.44 -6.42
CA LYS A 66 53.01 20.25 -6.52
C LYS A 66 53.44 20.69 -5.13
N GLU A 67 54.69 20.41 -4.79
CA GLU A 67 55.30 20.82 -3.54
C GLU A 67 55.87 22.22 -3.67
N PHE A 68 55.95 22.93 -2.55
CA PHE A 68 56.67 24.18 -2.52
C PHE A 68 58.18 23.95 -2.38
N ASN A 69 58.96 24.90 -2.91
CA ASN A 69 60.40 24.84 -2.86
C ASN A 69 60.93 25.13 -1.44
N TYR A 70 61.90 24.36 -0.96
CA TYR A 70 62.54 24.56 0.34
C TYR A 70 64.06 24.38 0.30
N ALA A 71 64.78 25.00 1.25
CA ALA A 71 66.22 24.86 1.41
C ALA A 71 66.63 24.70 2.88
N ILE A 72 67.29 23.60 3.23
CA ILE A 72 67.70 23.28 4.61
C ILE A 72 69.21 23.42 4.75
N LYS A 73 69.69 24.19 5.73
CA LYS A 73 71.10 24.38 6.08
C LYS A 73 71.46 23.50 7.29
N SER A 74 72.14 22.39 7.04
CA SER A 74 72.62 21.47 8.07
C SER A 74 74.14 21.60 8.27
N TYR A 75 74.62 21.48 9.51
CA TYR A 75 76.05 21.43 9.80
C TYR A 75 76.49 19.98 9.97
N LYS A 76 77.41 19.49 9.14
CA LYS A 76 78.06 18.19 9.36
C LYS A 76 79.53 18.40 9.70
N LEU A 77 79.96 17.74 10.78
CA LEU A 77 81.37 17.70 11.16
C LEU A 77 82.15 16.88 10.13
N LYS A 78 83.14 17.48 9.48
CA LYS A 78 84.09 16.78 8.59
C LYS A 78 85.49 16.84 9.19
N TYR A 79 86.30 15.84 8.88
CA TYR A 79 87.68 15.75 9.34
C TYR A 79 88.62 15.97 8.16
N PHE A 80 89.71 16.68 8.39
CA PHE A 80 90.67 17.11 7.37
C PHE A 80 92.07 16.67 7.73
N ASP A 81 92.81 16.15 6.77
CA ASP A 81 94.24 15.88 6.95
C ASP A 81 95.05 17.19 7.00
N LYS A 82 96.36 17.08 7.27
CA LYS A 82 97.26 18.24 7.33
C LYS A 82 97.38 19.01 6.01
N ASN A 83 96.96 18.42 4.89
CA ASN A 83 96.98 19.01 3.57
C ASN A 83 95.62 19.64 3.19
N GLY A 84 94.62 19.60 4.09
CA GLY A 84 93.30 20.18 3.89
C GLY A 84 92.33 19.29 3.11
N ASN A 85 92.65 18.02 2.86
CA ASN A 85 91.76 17.08 2.19
C ASN A 85 90.79 16.44 3.18
N VAL A 86 89.55 16.21 2.75
CA VAL A 86 88.52 15.56 3.57
C VAL A 86 88.89 14.09 3.80
N VAL A 87 89.07 13.71 5.06
CA VAL A 87 89.28 12.32 5.48
C VAL A 87 87.93 11.66 5.69
N THR A 88 87.68 10.56 4.98
CA THR A 88 86.44 9.77 5.06
C THR A 88 86.63 8.40 5.71
N ASP A 89 87.87 8.01 5.98
CA ASP A 89 88.20 6.74 6.63
C ASP A 89 87.71 6.73 8.09
N ARG A 90 86.82 5.78 8.41
CA ARG A 90 86.18 5.69 9.72
C ARG A 90 87.17 5.37 10.85
N GLY A 91 88.20 4.58 10.57
CA GLY A 91 89.20 4.19 11.57
C GLY A 91 90.06 5.37 12.02
N VAL A 92 90.47 6.21 11.06
CA VAL A 92 91.25 7.44 11.32
C VAL A 92 90.42 8.47 12.09
N ILE A 93 89.16 8.64 11.72
CA ILE A 93 88.22 9.54 12.40
C ILE A 93 87.96 9.10 13.85
N GLU A 94 87.77 7.79 14.08
CA GLU A 94 87.51 7.28 15.42
C GLU A 94 88.75 7.38 16.33
N ALA A 95 89.93 7.12 15.78
CA ALA A 95 91.19 7.32 16.49
C ALA A 95 91.37 8.79 16.91
N GLN A 96 91.05 9.74 16.02
CA GLN A 96 91.11 11.17 16.34
C GLN A 96 90.11 11.56 17.44
N LYS A 97 88.85 11.12 17.34
CA LYS A 97 87.82 11.40 18.38
C LYS A 97 88.25 10.90 19.76
N LYS A 98 88.85 9.70 19.84
CA LYS A 98 89.33 9.14 21.10
C LYS A 98 90.56 9.88 21.62
N LYS A 99 91.50 10.28 20.76
CA LYS A 99 92.65 11.13 21.14
C LYS A 99 92.19 12.47 21.72
N ASP A 100 91.23 13.13 21.08
CA ASP A 100 90.73 14.43 21.52
C ASP A 100 89.95 14.32 22.84
N ALA A 101 89.11 13.29 23.00
CA ALA A 101 88.38 13.04 24.24
C ALA A 101 89.31 12.70 25.43
N LEU A 102 90.45 12.05 25.18
CA LEU A 102 91.46 11.76 26.21
C LEU A 102 92.26 13.02 26.58
N LYS A 103 92.65 13.83 25.59
CA LYS A 103 93.31 15.12 25.80
C LYS A 103 92.42 16.12 26.57
N GLU A 104 91.12 16.18 26.28
CA GLU A 104 90.16 17.01 27.03
C GLU A 104 90.04 16.60 28.51
N LYS A 105 90.28 15.32 28.82
CA LYS A 105 90.33 14.80 30.19
C LYS A 105 91.71 14.94 30.84
N GLY A 106 92.68 15.57 30.16
CA GLY A 106 94.05 15.76 30.64
C GLY A 106 94.89 14.48 30.66
N LEU A 107 94.47 13.42 29.96
CA LEU A 107 95.15 12.13 29.91
C LEU A 107 95.97 12.00 28.63
N ASP A 108 97.17 11.41 28.71
CA ASP A 108 98.04 11.18 27.55
C ASP A 108 97.52 10.01 26.71
N PRO A 109 97.10 10.23 25.44
CA PRO A 109 96.55 9.17 24.59
C PRO A 109 97.49 7.98 24.37
N LYS A 110 98.81 8.14 24.51
CA LYS A 110 99.79 7.05 24.35
C LYS A 110 99.67 5.93 25.38
N LEU A 111 99.05 6.21 26.53
CA LEU A 111 98.88 5.24 27.62
C LEU A 111 97.58 4.43 27.50
N TYR A 112 96.65 4.85 26.63
CA TYR A 112 95.27 4.34 26.62
C TYR A 112 94.76 3.89 25.24
N LEU A 113 95.54 4.06 24.18
CA LEU A 113 95.17 3.67 22.82
C LEU A 113 96.19 2.67 22.25
N ASP A 114 95.72 1.76 21.39
CA ASP A 114 96.59 0.80 20.69
C ASP A 114 97.50 1.53 19.67
N GLU A 115 98.69 0.97 19.40
CA GLU A 115 99.70 1.56 18.49
C GLU A 115 99.10 1.92 17.12
N GLY A 116 98.25 1.07 16.55
CA GLY A 116 97.58 1.33 15.27
C GLY A 116 96.62 2.54 15.25
N MET A 117 96.17 3.03 16.41
CA MET A 117 95.39 4.27 16.54
C MET A 117 96.28 5.46 16.89
N ILE A 118 97.37 5.25 17.63
CA ILE A 118 98.36 6.29 17.95
C ILE A 118 99.07 6.76 16.68
N ASP A 119 99.45 5.83 15.79
CA ASP A 119 100.20 6.13 14.57
C ASP A 119 99.36 6.80 13.46
N GLN A 120 98.04 6.88 13.64
CA GLN A 120 97.18 7.61 12.72
C GLN A 120 97.51 9.12 12.76
N PRO A 121 97.63 9.78 11.59
CA PRO A 121 97.95 11.20 11.51
C PRO A 121 96.87 12.04 12.21
N GLU A 122 97.27 13.10 12.90
CA GLU A 122 96.31 14.03 13.49
C GLU A 122 95.54 14.76 12.39
N ILE A 123 94.21 14.67 12.47
CA ILE A 123 93.27 15.28 11.53
C ILE A 123 92.47 16.37 12.26
N LYS A 124 92.20 17.48 11.58
CA LYS A 124 91.44 18.62 12.13
C LYS A 124 89.95 18.41 11.88
N SER A 125 89.11 18.53 12.90
CA SER A 125 87.66 18.55 12.72
C SER A 125 87.15 19.97 12.44
N GLU A 126 86.36 20.15 11.40
CA GLU A 126 85.71 21.42 11.07
C GLU A 126 84.26 21.17 10.66
N TYR A 127 83.34 21.99 11.18
CA TYR A 127 81.94 21.95 10.79
C TYR A 127 81.80 22.55 9.40
N LYS A 128 81.35 21.76 8.42
CA LYS A 128 80.98 22.26 7.09
C LYS A 128 79.46 22.31 6.95
N THR A 129 79.01 23.36 6.30
CA THR A 129 77.61 23.61 5.97
C THR A 129 77.19 22.77 4.76
N PHE A 130 76.00 22.17 4.82
CA PHE A 130 75.34 21.47 3.73
C PHE A 130 73.98 22.07 3.48
N TYR A 131 73.62 22.22 2.21
CA TYR A 131 72.32 22.74 1.78
C TYR A 131 71.56 21.64 1.04
N LEU A 132 70.35 21.32 1.50
CA LEU A 132 69.44 20.39 0.83
C LEU A 132 68.25 21.20 0.30
N THR A 133 68.04 21.18 -1.02
CA THR A 133 66.84 21.75 -1.64
C THR A 133 66.12 20.68 -2.45
N ASN A 134 64.81 20.81 -2.64
CA ASN A 134 64.01 19.90 -3.47
C ASN A 134 64.09 20.21 -4.97
N GLU A 135 64.78 21.27 -5.39
CA GLU A 135 64.99 21.60 -6.81
C GLU A 135 66.42 21.31 -7.32
N TYR A 136 67.46 21.35 -6.47
CA TYR A 136 68.86 21.28 -6.90
C TYR A 136 69.80 20.70 -5.82
N GLU A 137 70.52 19.61 -6.13
CA GLU A 137 71.75 19.27 -5.39
C GLU A 137 72.92 20.12 -5.91
N LYS A 138 73.27 21.22 -5.23
CA LYS A 138 74.55 21.92 -5.45
C LYS A 138 75.23 22.28 -4.12
N ASN A 139 76.54 22.08 -4.09
CA ASN A 139 77.39 22.22 -2.89
C ASN A 139 77.60 23.67 -2.39
N GLU A 140 77.10 24.70 -3.08
CA GLU A 140 77.43 26.12 -2.81
C GLU A 140 76.25 27.07 -3.09
N PHE A 141 75.08 26.86 -2.48
CA PHE A 141 73.98 27.83 -2.51
C PHE A 141 73.62 28.24 -1.09
N ASP A 142 73.80 29.52 -0.72
CA ASP A 142 73.28 30.02 0.56
C ASP A 142 71.85 30.54 0.36
N PRO A 143 70.81 29.84 0.86
CA PRO A 143 69.43 30.27 0.73
C PRO A 143 69.12 31.55 1.53
N LEU A 144 70.08 32.08 2.29
CA LEU A 144 70.00 33.40 2.93
C LEU A 144 70.37 34.57 2.01
N GLU A 145 70.93 34.31 0.82
CA GLU A 145 71.36 35.32 -0.16
C GLU A 145 70.43 35.42 -1.39
N ILE A 146 69.24 34.83 -1.33
CA ILE A 146 68.26 34.88 -2.44
C ILE A 146 67.81 36.32 -2.66
N GLU A 147 68.03 36.86 -3.87
CA GLU A 147 67.45 38.13 -4.29
C GLU A 147 65.93 38.00 -4.40
N MET A 148 65.20 38.78 -3.60
CA MET A 148 63.74 38.76 -3.61
C MET A 148 63.17 39.53 -4.79
N GLY A 149 62.39 38.85 -5.62
CA GLY A 149 61.49 39.44 -6.61
C GLY A 149 60.23 40.06 -6.00
N ASN A 150 59.41 40.65 -6.87
CA ASN A 150 58.27 41.48 -6.47
C ASN A 150 57.12 40.71 -5.81
N ASN A 151 57.08 39.39 -5.91
CA ASN A 151 55.98 38.53 -5.43
C ASN A 151 56.48 37.41 -4.49
N ASP A 152 57.70 37.54 -3.99
CA ASP A 152 58.37 36.44 -3.28
C ASP A 152 58.22 36.55 -1.77
N PHE A 153 58.35 35.40 -1.13
CA PHE A 153 58.23 35.21 0.29
C PHE A 153 59.38 34.34 0.80
N LEU A 154 60.12 34.83 1.79
CA LEU A 154 61.25 34.14 2.40
C LEU A 154 61.08 34.07 3.92
N ILE A 155 61.07 32.87 4.48
CA ILE A 155 61.15 32.62 5.93
C ILE A 155 62.45 31.91 6.23
N THR A 156 63.20 32.41 7.20
CA THR A 156 64.39 31.74 7.72
C THR A 156 64.23 31.51 9.22
N GLY A 157 64.75 30.40 9.71
CA GLY A 157 64.64 30.04 11.11
C GLY A 157 65.64 28.99 11.52
N SER A 158 65.66 28.75 12.83
CA SER A 158 66.54 27.81 13.49
C SER A 158 65.74 26.92 14.45
N VAL A 159 66.09 25.65 14.53
CA VAL A 159 65.69 24.74 15.60
C VAL A 159 66.72 24.86 16.71
N ILE A 160 66.30 25.18 17.93
CA ILE A 160 67.14 25.27 19.12
C ILE A 160 66.41 24.58 20.27
N ASP A 161 67.05 23.57 20.87
CA ASP A 161 66.56 22.85 22.08
C ASP A 161 65.08 22.45 21.98
N ASP A 162 64.75 21.68 20.92
CA ASP A 162 63.42 21.17 20.60
C ASP A 162 62.35 22.21 20.23
N SER A 163 62.73 23.48 20.08
CA SER A 163 61.83 24.57 19.69
C SER A 163 62.23 25.19 18.35
N ILE A 164 61.25 25.54 17.52
CA ILE A 164 61.49 26.33 16.30
C ILE A 164 61.47 27.81 16.64
N VAL A 165 62.55 28.49 16.30
CA VAL A 165 62.71 29.94 16.37
C VAL A 165 62.77 30.48 14.95
N ILE A 166 61.87 31.42 14.60
CA ILE A 166 61.93 32.09 13.30
C ILE A 166 62.90 33.27 13.41
N ASP A 167 63.94 33.26 12.59
CA ASP A 167 65.01 34.27 12.59
C ASP A 167 64.62 35.49 11.74
N LYS A 168 63.98 35.29 10.59
CA LYS A 168 63.57 36.36 9.67
C LYS A 168 62.35 35.97 8.85
N VAL A 169 61.44 36.92 8.64
CA VAL A 169 60.36 36.81 7.64
C VAL A 169 60.47 38.00 6.71
N GLN A 170 60.74 37.77 5.43
CA GLN A 170 60.73 38.81 4.40
C GLN A 170 59.57 38.56 3.43
N LYS A 171 58.77 39.60 3.21
CA LYS A 171 57.64 39.59 2.28
C LYS A 171 57.84 40.73 1.28
N SER A 172 57.46 40.54 0.03
CA SER A 172 57.34 41.66 -0.89
C SER A 172 56.20 42.62 -0.46
N LYS A 173 56.24 43.88 -0.90
CA LYS A 173 55.24 44.91 -0.54
C LYS A 173 53.80 44.49 -0.93
N ARG A 174 53.65 43.82 -2.08
CA ARG A 174 52.36 43.32 -2.56
C ARG A 174 51.78 42.21 -1.68
N LEU A 175 52.63 41.36 -1.09
CA LEU A 175 52.22 40.33 -0.13
C LEU A 175 51.72 40.94 1.19
N MET A 176 52.37 42.03 1.65
CA MET A 176 51.97 42.74 2.87
C MET A 176 50.60 43.41 2.76
N ASP A 177 50.26 43.93 1.58
CA ASP A 177 48.97 44.59 1.30
C ASP A 177 47.88 43.61 0.83
N SER A 178 48.18 42.31 0.74
CA SER A 178 47.27 41.29 0.20
C SER A 178 46.59 40.43 1.27
N ASN A 179 45.56 39.69 0.85
CA ASN A 179 44.91 38.66 1.67
C ASN A 179 45.84 37.57 2.19
N TYR A 180 47.08 37.49 1.71
CA TYR A 180 48.05 36.46 2.04
C TYR A 180 48.98 36.82 3.22
N ASN A 181 48.69 37.89 3.98
CA ASN A 181 49.51 38.26 5.13
C ASN A 181 49.56 37.15 6.22
N PHE A 182 48.60 36.22 6.24
CA PHE A 182 48.58 35.10 7.18
C PHE A 182 49.59 33.98 6.87
N ILE A 183 50.24 33.97 5.69
CA ILE A 183 51.11 32.87 5.25
C ILE A 183 52.20 32.55 6.27
N ASP A 184 52.80 33.56 6.91
CA ASP A 184 53.87 33.32 7.90
C ASP A 184 53.38 32.59 9.14
N LYS A 185 52.13 32.83 9.54
CA LYS A 185 51.50 32.12 10.65
C LYS A 185 51.21 30.67 10.27
N SER A 186 50.60 30.43 9.11
CA SER A 186 50.31 29.07 8.62
C SER A 186 51.59 28.24 8.49
N PHE A 187 52.66 28.87 7.98
CA PHE A 187 53.96 28.25 7.85
C PHE A 187 54.60 27.90 9.20
N LYS A 188 54.59 28.82 10.16
CA LYS A 188 55.06 28.57 11.53
C LYS A 188 54.35 27.37 12.16
N THR A 189 53.03 27.31 12.03
CA THR A 189 52.24 26.19 12.56
C THR A 189 52.63 24.88 11.88
N ALA A 190 52.68 24.83 10.54
CA ALA A 190 53.03 23.63 9.79
C ALA A 190 54.42 23.11 10.17
N LEU A 191 55.41 24.00 10.22
CA LEU A 191 56.76 23.64 10.64
C LEU A 191 56.81 23.11 12.08
N ASN A 192 56.15 23.77 13.03
CA ASN A 192 56.12 23.33 14.42
C ASN A 192 55.55 21.91 14.55
N GLU A 193 54.45 21.62 13.86
CA GLU A 193 53.84 20.29 13.88
C GLU A 193 54.73 19.23 13.23
N THR A 194 55.30 19.52 12.06
CA THR A 194 56.22 18.61 11.36
C THR A 194 57.49 18.35 12.16
N PHE A 195 58.13 19.40 12.68
CA PHE A 195 59.34 19.25 13.48
C PHE A 195 59.08 18.47 14.76
N SER A 196 57.97 18.73 15.46
CA SER A 196 57.60 17.98 16.66
C SER A 196 57.49 16.48 16.37
N LYS A 197 56.97 16.09 15.20
CA LYS A 197 56.89 14.69 14.75
C LYS A 197 58.25 14.11 14.30
N LEU A 198 59.08 14.90 13.62
CA LEU A 198 60.42 14.45 13.19
C LEU A 198 61.37 14.27 14.38
N ASN A 199 61.33 15.20 15.33
CA ASN A 199 62.25 15.25 16.45
C ASN A 199 61.96 14.16 17.48
N SER A 200 60.71 13.70 17.61
CA SER A 200 60.37 12.55 18.45
C SER A 200 61.11 11.27 18.06
N ASN A 201 61.55 11.17 16.80
CA ASN A 201 62.27 10.00 16.27
C ASN A 201 63.78 10.22 16.08
N ASN A 202 64.23 11.46 15.88
CA ASN A 202 65.59 11.75 15.39
C ASN A 202 66.46 12.66 16.28
N ASN A 203 65.93 13.24 17.35
CA ASN A 203 66.67 14.00 18.37
C ASN A 203 67.59 15.12 17.80
N VAL A 204 67.03 15.93 16.89
CA VAL A 204 67.69 17.03 16.18
C VAL A 204 67.72 18.29 17.05
N LYS A 205 68.89 18.65 17.58
CA LYS A 205 69.03 19.79 18.50
C LYS A 205 69.26 21.16 17.86
N ASN A 206 69.98 21.20 16.72
CA ASN A 206 70.40 22.45 16.07
C ASN A 206 70.34 22.32 14.55
N LEU A 207 69.42 23.06 13.90
CA LEU A 207 69.24 23.07 12.45
C LEU A 207 68.84 24.46 11.99
N LYS A 208 69.39 24.96 10.87
CA LYS A 208 68.90 26.19 10.23
C LYS A 208 68.13 25.84 8.96
N PHE A 209 67.04 26.54 8.70
CA PHE A 209 66.24 26.35 7.50
C PHE A 209 65.87 27.69 6.87
N ALA A 210 65.66 27.64 5.56
CA ALA A 210 65.18 28.75 4.76
C ALA A 210 64.12 28.22 3.78
N TYR A 211 63.00 28.90 3.70
CA TYR A 211 61.90 28.53 2.84
C TYR A 211 61.55 29.71 1.95
N TYR A 212 61.50 29.45 0.65
CA TYR A 212 61.35 30.47 -0.37
C TYR A 212 60.29 30.04 -1.39
N THR A 213 59.36 30.94 -1.70
CA THR A 213 58.34 30.70 -2.73
C THR A 213 57.83 32.01 -3.32
N SER A 214 57.33 31.96 -4.55
CA SER A 214 56.73 33.10 -5.26
C SER A 214 55.23 32.90 -5.44
N LEU A 215 54.42 33.96 -5.28
CA LEU A 215 52.99 33.89 -5.64
C LEU A 215 52.75 33.54 -7.12
N ASP A 216 53.75 33.73 -7.98
CA ASP A 216 53.67 33.40 -9.40
C ASP A 216 53.96 31.91 -9.68
N ASP A 217 54.39 31.15 -8.67
CA ASP A 217 54.63 29.71 -8.77
C ASP A 217 53.35 28.96 -9.15
N GLU A 218 53.51 27.85 -9.86
CA GLU A 218 52.38 27.06 -10.33
C GLU A 218 51.58 26.46 -9.16
N VAL A 219 52.24 26.22 -8.03
CA VAL A 219 51.62 25.75 -6.77
C VAL A 219 50.60 26.75 -6.24
N PHE A 220 50.94 28.04 -6.19
CA PHE A 220 49.99 29.08 -5.74
C PHE A 220 48.85 29.28 -6.74
N LYS A 221 49.14 29.21 -8.04
CA LYS A 221 48.10 29.25 -9.08
C LYS A 221 47.13 28.07 -8.97
N GLU A 222 47.62 26.90 -8.59
CA GLU A 222 46.79 25.71 -8.33
C GLU A 222 45.95 25.87 -7.07
N ILE A 223 46.54 26.34 -5.98
CA ILE A 223 45.80 26.68 -4.74
C ILE A 223 44.69 27.70 -5.02
N GLU A 224 44.97 28.75 -5.80
CA GLU A 224 43.95 29.74 -6.15
C GLU A 224 42.83 29.15 -7.00
N ARG A 225 43.16 28.28 -7.97
CA ARG A 225 42.16 27.56 -8.78
C ARG A 225 41.31 26.63 -7.94
N ASP A 226 41.91 25.89 -7.01
CA ASP A 226 41.20 24.99 -6.10
C ASP A 226 40.25 25.76 -5.17
N VAL A 227 40.74 26.81 -4.53
CA VAL A 227 39.91 27.66 -3.65
C VAL A 227 38.78 28.31 -4.45
N PHE A 228 39.05 28.77 -5.68
CA PHE A 228 38.02 29.31 -6.56
C PHE A 228 36.96 28.25 -6.92
N ARG A 229 37.40 27.03 -7.26
CA ARG A 229 36.51 25.91 -7.57
C ARG A 229 35.63 25.55 -6.38
N ASP A 230 36.19 25.44 -5.18
CA ASP A 230 35.46 25.11 -3.96
C ASP A 230 34.45 26.20 -3.57
N GLN A 231 34.81 27.48 -3.74
CA GLN A 231 33.86 28.58 -3.60
C GLN A 231 32.69 28.47 -4.58
N VAL A 232 32.98 28.20 -5.85
CA VAL A 232 31.96 28.04 -6.88
C VAL A 232 31.05 26.83 -6.59
N PHE A 233 31.58 25.72 -6.07
CA PHE A 233 30.76 24.59 -5.64
C PHE A 233 29.81 24.93 -4.49
N VAL A 234 30.26 25.68 -3.49
CA VAL A 234 29.40 26.13 -2.40
C VAL A 234 28.32 27.10 -2.89
N GLN A 235 28.68 28.04 -3.77
CA GLN A 235 27.70 28.89 -4.46
C GLN A 235 26.67 28.05 -5.21
N ILE A 236 27.12 26.99 -5.91
CA ILE A 236 26.26 26.08 -6.64
C ILE A 236 25.24 25.43 -5.71
N GLY A 237 25.73 24.78 -4.65
CA GLY A 237 24.90 24.05 -3.71
C GLY A 237 23.86 24.95 -3.03
N VAL A 238 24.25 26.15 -2.61
CA VAL A 238 23.34 27.10 -1.97
C VAL A 238 22.28 27.60 -2.94
N SER A 239 22.63 27.95 -4.19
CA SER A 239 21.59 28.41 -5.12
C SER A 239 20.66 27.29 -5.56
N VAL A 240 21.15 26.04 -5.67
CA VAL A 240 20.30 24.87 -5.92
C VAL A 240 19.30 24.68 -4.79
N LEU A 241 19.74 24.84 -3.53
CA LEU A 241 18.86 24.74 -2.36
C LEU A 241 17.81 25.86 -2.34
N ILE A 242 18.22 27.11 -2.60
CA ILE A 242 17.28 28.25 -2.69
C ILE A 242 16.27 28.03 -3.82
N ALA A 243 16.73 27.62 -5.00
CA ALA A 243 15.86 27.35 -6.15
C ALA A 243 14.85 26.24 -5.84
N ALA A 244 15.30 25.15 -5.22
CA ALA A 244 14.43 24.05 -4.81
C ALA A 244 13.36 24.51 -3.80
N VAL A 245 13.75 25.27 -2.77
CA VAL A 245 12.81 25.79 -1.76
C VAL A 245 11.78 26.73 -2.38
N LEU A 246 12.22 27.71 -3.18
CA LEU A 246 11.32 28.67 -3.83
C LEU A 246 10.38 27.98 -4.82
N SER A 247 10.87 27.01 -5.60
CA SER A 247 10.04 26.22 -6.52
C SER A 247 9.05 25.31 -5.80
N ALA A 248 9.42 24.75 -4.66
CA ALA A 248 8.52 23.97 -3.82
C ALA A 248 7.40 24.85 -3.25
N ILE A 249 7.74 26.03 -2.72
CA ILE A 249 6.79 27.04 -2.26
C ILE A 249 5.82 27.41 -3.39
N LEU A 250 6.33 27.72 -4.58
CA LEU A 250 5.50 28.01 -5.75
C LEU A 250 4.51 26.87 -6.02
N GLY A 251 4.97 25.61 -6.02
CA GLY A 251 4.12 24.45 -6.28
C GLY A 251 3.03 24.25 -5.22
N LEU A 252 3.36 24.49 -3.95
CA LEU A 252 2.39 24.40 -2.85
C LEU A 252 1.27 25.44 -3.00
N PHE A 253 1.61 26.68 -3.37
CA PHE A 253 0.66 27.78 -3.52
C PHE A 253 -0.10 27.78 -4.88
N MET A 254 0.37 27.03 -5.88
CA MET A 254 -0.36 26.89 -7.14
C MET A 254 -1.69 26.13 -6.95
N ASN A 255 -2.79 26.72 -7.43
CA ASN A 255 -4.11 26.07 -7.38
C ASN A 255 -4.24 25.02 -8.51
N LEU A 256 -4.43 23.75 -8.14
CA LEU A 256 -4.53 22.62 -9.08
C LEU A 256 -5.66 22.78 -10.10
N GLU A 257 -6.86 23.23 -9.69
CA GLU A 257 -7.99 23.41 -10.61
C GLU A 257 -7.68 24.45 -11.71
N LYS A 258 -6.87 25.46 -11.38
CA LYS A 258 -6.39 26.46 -12.35
C LYS A 258 -5.27 25.94 -13.26
N VAL A 259 -4.51 24.95 -12.81
CA VAL A 259 -3.50 24.23 -13.60
C VAL A 259 -4.21 23.32 -14.61
N ASP A 260 -5.17 22.52 -14.14
CA ASP A 260 -6.00 21.62 -14.95
C ASP A 260 -6.82 22.38 -16.01
N GLY A 261 -7.33 23.57 -15.65
CA GLY A 261 -8.05 24.44 -16.56
C GLY A 261 -7.20 25.08 -17.66
N SER A 262 -5.87 24.92 -17.64
CA SER A 262 -4.95 25.45 -18.65
C SER A 262 -4.47 24.34 -19.59
N GLU A 263 -4.91 24.38 -20.84
CA GLU A 263 -4.59 23.32 -21.83
C GLU A 263 -3.08 23.13 -22.06
N SER A 264 -2.30 24.22 -22.04
CA SER A 264 -0.84 24.16 -22.26
C SER A 264 -0.10 23.71 -21.00
N LEU A 265 -0.50 24.20 -19.83
CA LEU A 265 0.20 23.91 -18.57
C LEU A 265 -0.12 22.50 -18.07
N SER A 266 -1.37 22.04 -18.23
CA SER A 266 -1.75 20.67 -17.88
C SER A 266 -0.96 19.63 -18.68
N LYS A 267 -0.62 19.90 -19.95
CA LYS A 267 0.21 18.99 -20.78
C LYS A 267 1.59 18.78 -20.18
N VAL A 268 2.19 19.80 -19.57
CA VAL A 268 3.51 19.70 -18.91
C VAL A 268 3.43 18.77 -17.70
N PHE A 269 2.40 18.92 -16.86
CA PHE A 269 2.22 18.08 -15.66
C PHE A 269 1.63 16.69 -15.96
N LYS A 270 1.13 16.45 -17.18
CA LYS A 270 0.72 15.13 -17.68
C LYS A 270 1.86 14.29 -18.25
N LEU A 271 3.09 14.81 -18.30
CA LEU A 271 4.24 14.02 -18.70
C LEU A 271 4.43 12.83 -17.74
N PRO A 272 4.78 11.63 -18.22
CA PRO A 272 5.14 10.51 -17.37
C PRO A 272 6.29 10.86 -16.43
N ILE A 273 6.13 10.53 -15.15
CA ILE A 273 7.14 10.80 -14.12
C ILE A 273 8.48 10.14 -14.45
N GLU A 274 8.45 8.97 -15.08
CA GLU A 274 9.64 8.22 -15.49
C GLU A 274 10.50 9.02 -16.49
N LEU A 275 9.87 9.73 -17.44
CA LEU A 275 10.59 10.58 -18.39
C LEU A 275 11.21 11.79 -17.69
N VAL A 276 10.51 12.38 -16.73
CA VAL A 276 11.02 13.52 -15.95
C VAL A 276 12.23 13.09 -15.12
N ILE A 277 12.18 11.92 -14.49
CA ILE A 277 13.30 11.34 -13.73
C ILE A 277 14.49 11.06 -14.66
N ILE A 278 14.28 10.42 -15.82
CA ILE A 278 15.34 10.13 -16.78
C ILE A 278 16.03 11.42 -17.24
N LEU A 279 15.26 12.44 -17.62
CA LEU A 279 15.80 13.75 -18.02
C LEU A 279 16.59 14.40 -16.88
N PHE A 280 16.11 14.30 -15.65
CA PHE A 280 16.82 14.82 -14.48
C PHE A 280 18.14 14.08 -14.22
N VAL A 281 18.16 12.75 -14.34
CA VAL A 281 19.38 11.94 -14.20
C VAL A 281 20.40 12.29 -15.30
N ILE A 282 19.96 12.38 -16.56
CA ILE A 282 20.83 12.82 -17.68
C ILE A 282 21.43 14.20 -17.38
N PHE A 283 20.62 15.12 -16.86
CA PHE A 283 21.07 16.44 -16.47
C PHE A 283 22.12 16.40 -15.34
N VAL A 284 21.92 15.60 -14.30
CA VAL A 284 22.88 15.44 -13.18
C VAL A 284 24.19 14.84 -13.67
N VAL A 285 24.13 13.76 -14.46
CA VAL A 285 25.33 13.08 -15.01
C VAL A 285 26.10 14.02 -15.93
N SER A 286 25.38 14.75 -16.81
CA SER A 286 25.99 15.73 -17.71
C SER A 286 26.63 16.88 -16.93
N SER A 287 25.97 17.37 -15.87
CA SER A 287 26.52 18.41 -14.99
C SER A 287 27.77 17.95 -14.24
N ALA A 288 27.80 16.70 -13.76
CA ALA A 288 28.97 16.10 -13.12
C ALA A 288 30.13 15.95 -14.11
N GLY A 289 29.87 15.45 -15.33
CA GLY A 289 30.87 15.35 -16.39
C GLY A 289 31.47 16.71 -16.78
N ILE A 290 30.62 17.72 -16.95
CA ILE A 290 31.02 19.12 -17.20
C ILE A 290 31.89 19.64 -16.06
N SER A 291 31.51 19.41 -14.80
CA SER A 291 32.27 19.86 -13.64
C SER A 291 33.67 19.24 -13.54
N SER A 292 33.86 18.01 -14.02
CA SER A 292 35.16 17.34 -14.04
C SER A 292 36.11 17.88 -15.11
N MET A 293 35.61 18.64 -16.09
CA MET A 293 36.45 19.28 -17.11
C MET A 293 37.06 20.58 -16.55
N ASN A 294 38.31 20.49 -16.06
CA ASN A 294 39.06 21.62 -15.47
C ASN A 294 39.15 22.87 -16.38
N GLN A 295 38.98 22.73 -17.71
CA GLN A 295 39.01 23.85 -18.66
C GLN A 295 37.79 24.77 -18.59
N ILE A 296 36.63 24.33 -18.08
CA ILE A 296 35.38 25.12 -18.17
C ILE A 296 35.44 26.37 -17.28
N TYR A 297 36.15 26.29 -16.16
CA TYR A 297 36.37 27.44 -15.27
C TYR A 297 37.19 28.56 -15.92
N SER A 298 37.84 28.32 -17.07
CA SER A 298 38.53 29.36 -17.84
C SER A 298 37.58 30.33 -18.54
N ASN A 299 36.36 29.90 -18.88
CA ASN A 299 35.34 30.74 -19.50
C ASN A 299 34.11 30.87 -18.60
N LEU A 300 34.21 31.80 -17.64
CA LEU A 300 33.19 32.04 -16.62
C LEU A 300 31.81 32.34 -17.20
N TYR A 301 31.70 32.99 -18.38
CA TYR A 301 30.40 33.30 -18.98
C TYR A 301 29.64 32.05 -19.41
N ILE A 302 30.33 31.09 -20.06
CA ILE A 302 29.73 29.82 -20.48
C ILE A 302 29.31 29.01 -19.25
N PHE A 303 30.16 28.98 -18.23
CA PHE A 303 29.86 28.30 -16.97
C PHE A 303 28.58 28.84 -16.32
N TYR A 304 28.47 30.16 -16.11
CA TYR A 304 27.29 30.76 -15.47
C TYR A 304 26.01 30.60 -16.32
N PHE A 305 26.13 30.56 -17.65
CA PHE A 305 25.00 30.29 -18.53
C PHE A 305 24.49 28.85 -18.41
N LEU A 306 25.37 27.85 -18.48
CA LEU A 306 25.03 26.45 -18.27
C LEU A 306 24.47 26.22 -16.87
N TYR A 307 25.04 26.90 -15.88
CA TYR A 307 24.58 26.84 -14.50
C TYR A 307 23.16 27.40 -14.34
N LEU A 308 22.82 28.51 -14.99
CA LEU A 308 21.47 29.06 -15.00
C LEU A 308 20.46 28.08 -15.64
N ILE A 309 20.82 27.44 -16.76
CA ILE A 309 19.99 26.40 -17.38
C ILE A 309 19.72 25.27 -16.38
N GLY A 310 20.76 24.86 -15.64
CA GLY A 310 20.62 23.85 -14.61
C GLY A 310 19.66 24.22 -13.48
N LEU A 311 19.73 25.46 -13.01
CA LEU A 311 18.78 25.98 -12.00
C LEU A 311 17.34 26.00 -12.52
N VAL A 312 17.12 26.31 -13.81
CA VAL A 312 15.79 26.24 -14.43
C VAL A 312 15.27 24.81 -14.43
N ILE A 313 16.11 23.83 -14.80
CA ILE A 313 15.73 22.40 -14.83
C ILE A 313 15.37 21.93 -13.41
N VAL A 314 16.20 22.21 -12.41
CA VAL A 314 15.92 21.89 -11.00
C VAL A 314 14.62 22.54 -10.53
N SER A 315 14.42 23.81 -10.87
CA SER A 315 13.23 24.55 -10.48
C SER A 315 11.96 23.95 -11.09
N LEU A 316 12.01 23.51 -12.35
CA LEU A 316 10.91 22.83 -13.02
C LEU A 316 10.64 21.45 -12.42
N THR A 317 11.68 20.64 -12.16
CA THR A 317 11.50 19.29 -11.64
C THR A 317 10.94 19.30 -10.22
N VAL A 318 11.44 20.17 -9.35
CA VAL A 318 10.91 20.32 -7.99
C VAL A 318 9.44 20.77 -8.01
N ASN A 319 9.12 21.77 -8.84
CA ASN A 319 7.74 22.24 -8.96
C ASN A 319 6.80 21.16 -9.50
N TYR A 320 7.24 20.42 -10.53
CA TYR A 320 6.53 19.25 -11.07
C TYR A 320 6.27 18.20 -10.00
N LEU A 321 7.27 17.82 -9.20
CA LEU A 321 7.12 16.84 -8.13
C LEU A 321 6.09 17.28 -7.07
N VAL A 322 6.12 18.55 -6.69
CA VAL A 322 5.17 19.10 -5.69
C VAL A 322 3.73 19.08 -6.23
N ILE A 323 3.51 19.48 -7.48
CA ILE A 323 2.19 19.44 -8.12
C ILE A 323 1.70 18.00 -8.27
N LEU A 324 2.60 17.09 -8.64
CA LEU A 324 2.31 15.67 -8.76
C LEU A 324 1.90 15.07 -7.40
N LEU A 325 2.62 15.37 -6.32
CA LEU A 325 2.24 14.96 -4.97
C LEU A 325 0.88 15.54 -4.56
N LYS A 326 0.64 16.82 -4.86
CA LYS A 326 -0.64 17.49 -4.56
C LYS A 326 -1.81 16.85 -5.30
N SER A 327 -1.59 16.34 -6.52
CA SER A 327 -2.62 15.66 -7.32
C SER A 327 -3.12 14.35 -6.70
N ILE A 328 -2.33 13.70 -5.84
CA ILE A 328 -2.74 12.47 -5.13
C ILE A 328 -3.81 12.79 -4.09
N PHE A 329 -3.66 13.89 -3.37
CA PHE A 329 -4.53 14.25 -2.25
C PHE A 329 -5.78 15.03 -2.68
N ASN A 330 -5.78 15.61 -3.87
CA ASN A 330 -6.89 16.42 -4.34
C ASN A 330 -7.95 15.58 -5.08
N LYS A 331 -9.07 15.32 -4.42
CA LYS A 331 -10.17 14.48 -4.95
C LYS A 331 -10.86 15.07 -6.19
N ASN A 332 -10.75 16.38 -6.42
CA ASN A 332 -11.44 17.09 -7.50
C ASN A 332 -10.67 17.11 -8.83
N THR A 333 -9.45 16.58 -8.88
CA THR A 333 -8.56 16.65 -10.05
C THR A 333 -8.07 15.26 -10.45
N GLU A 334 -7.66 15.09 -11.71
CA GLU A 334 -7.12 13.79 -12.16
C GLU A 334 -5.85 13.45 -11.37
N ASN A 335 -5.75 12.22 -10.86
CA ASN A 335 -4.52 11.75 -10.23
C ASN A 335 -3.45 11.54 -11.33
N TYR A 336 -2.58 12.54 -11.46
CA TYR A 336 -1.57 12.58 -12.52
C TYR A 336 -0.52 11.47 -12.38
N LEU A 337 -0.17 11.09 -11.15
CA LEU A 337 0.83 10.07 -10.88
C LEU A 337 0.36 8.71 -11.42
N LEU A 338 -0.83 8.27 -11.01
CA LEU A 338 -1.33 6.95 -11.39
C LEU A 338 -1.70 6.89 -12.88
N LYS A 339 -2.45 7.86 -13.41
CA LYS A 339 -2.93 7.79 -14.80
C LYS A 339 -1.81 7.91 -15.85
N ASN A 340 -0.78 8.73 -15.58
CA ASN A 340 0.24 9.03 -16.58
C ASN A 340 1.56 8.26 -16.39
N SER A 341 1.74 7.54 -15.28
CA SER A 341 2.89 6.64 -15.10
C SER A 341 2.88 5.55 -16.17
N LEU A 342 4.00 5.42 -16.88
CA LEU A 342 4.20 4.36 -17.85
C LEU A 342 4.24 2.99 -17.16
N ILE A 343 4.89 2.90 -16.00
CA ILE A 343 4.97 1.68 -15.21
C ILE A 343 3.57 1.24 -14.79
N TYR A 344 2.77 2.15 -14.25
CA TYR A 344 1.40 1.84 -13.86
C TYR A 344 0.59 1.32 -15.05
N ARG A 345 0.63 2.02 -16.20
CA ARG A 345 -0.12 1.61 -17.41
C ARG A 345 0.28 0.22 -17.91
N ILE A 346 1.58 -0.06 -18.00
CA ILE A 346 2.09 -1.36 -18.44
C ILE A 346 1.68 -2.45 -17.44
N PHE A 347 1.81 -2.17 -16.14
CA PHE A 347 1.47 -3.11 -15.08
C PHE A 347 -0.04 -3.41 -15.02
N THR A 348 -0.90 -2.38 -15.11
CA THR A 348 -2.35 -2.57 -15.18
C THR A 348 -2.79 -3.26 -16.46
N GLY A 349 -2.12 -2.99 -17.59
CA GLY A 349 -2.37 -3.71 -18.84
C GLY A 349 -2.09 -5.20 -18.69
N ALA A 350 -0.96 -5.56 -18.07
CA ALA A 350 -0.63 -6.95 -17.78
C ALA A 350 -1.63 -7.61 -16.81
N ILE A 351 -2.14 -6.87 -15.81
CA ILE A 351 -3.17 -7.38 -14.89
C ILE A 351 -4.52 -7.53 -15.59
N SER A 352 -4.89 -6.62 -16.49
CA SER A 352 -6.19 -6.66 -17.19
C SER A 352 -6.35 -7.90 -18.09
N GLU A 353 -5.27 -8.53 -18.51
CA GLU A 353 -5.34 -9.80 -19.23
C GLU A 353 -5.96 -10.92 -18.37
N PHE A 354 -5.85 -10.82 -17.04
CA PHE A 354 -6.49 -11.77 -16.13
C PHE A 354 -8.01 -11.57 -16.03
N SER A 355 -8.56 -10.42 -16.40
CA SER A 355 -10.01 -10.24 -16.47
C SER A 355 -10.65 -10.88 -17.71
N ASN A 356 -9.84 -11.21 -18.72
CA ASN A 356 -10.30 -11.83 -19.98
C ASN A 356 -10.05 -13.34 -20.00
N ILE A 357 -9.91 -13.95 -18.81
CA ILE A 357 -9.74 -15.39 -18.69
C ILE A 357 -11.08 -16.05 -18.91
N ASP A 358 -11.25 -16.64 -20.09
CA ASP A 358 -12.37 -17.52 -20.40
C ASP A 358 -12.15 -18.92 -19.81
N GLU A 359 -13.24 -19.69 -19.68
CA GLU A 359 -13.30 -21.00 -19.01
C GLU A 359 -12.34 -22.06 -19.56
N GLU A 360 -11.85 -21.92 -20.79
CA GLU A 360 -11.06 -22.94 -21.50
C GLU A 360 -9.55 -22.97 -21.15
N ASN A 361 -9.10 -22.36 -20.05
CA ASN A 361 -7.71 -22.40 -19.54
C ASN A 361 -6.62 -21.84 -20.47
N LYS A 362 -6.89 -21.61 -21.76
CA LYS A 362 -5.91 -21.11 -22.75
C LYS A 362 -5.40 -19.71 -22.43
N ASN A 363 -6.20 -18.86 -21.79
CA ASN A 363 -5.83 -17.46 -21.54
C ASN A 363 -5.01 -17.24 -20.24
N ILE A 364 -5.08 -18.14 -19.24
CA ILE A 364 -4.34 -17.98 -17.96
C ILE A 364 -2.83 -18.05 -18.16
N LYS A 365 -2.36 -18.99 -18.98
CA LYS A 365 -0.92 -19.20 -19.18
C LYS A 365 -0.30 -18.01 -19.90
N ASP A 366 -1.00 -17.47 -20.89
CA ASP A 366 -0.56 -16.30 -21.66
C ASP A 366 -0.58 -15.02 -20.81
N ALA A 367 -1.64 -14.81 -20.01
CA ALA A 367 -1.71 -13.72 -19.04
C ALA A 367 -0.55 -13.78 -18.03
N LYS A 368 -0.23 -14.97 -17.51
CA LYS A 368 0.94 -15.20 -16.65
C LYS A 368 2.24 -14.83 -17.36
N ILE A 369 2.47 -15.32 -18.58
CA ILE A 369 3.71 -15.03 -19.32
C ILE A 369 3.87 -13.52 -19.53
N LYS A 370 2.81 -12.81 -19.97
CA LYS A 370 2.83 -11.35 -20.13
C LYS A 370 3.15 -10.64 -18.81
N PHE A 371 2.49 -11.02 -17.72
CA PHE A 371 2.74 -10.46 -16.40
C PHE A 371 4.17 -10.71 -15.93
N THR A 372 4.68 -11.94 -16.08
CA THR A 372 6.05 -12.31 -15.74
C THR A 372 7.07 -11.49 -16.52
N LEU A 373 6.86 -11.29 -17.84
CA LEU A 373 7.74 -10.45 -18.66
C LEU A 373 7.76 -9.00 -18.17
N VAL A 374 6.60 -8.41 -17.86
CA VAL A 374 6.51 -7.05 -17.33
C VAL A 374 7.20 -6.94 -15.97
N TYR A 375 6.95 -7.88 -15.07
CA TYR A 375 7.54 -7.91 -13.73
C TYR A 375 9.07 -7.98 -13.78
N PHE A 376 9.62 -8.93 -14.56
CA PHE A 376 11.07 -9.05 -14.74
C PHE A 376 11.66 -7.84 -15.45
N GLY A 377 10.95 -7.25 -16.41
CA GLY A 377 11.36 -6.00 -17.06
C GLY A 377 11.53 -4.84 -16.07
N ILE A 378 10.57 -4.67 -15.14
CA ILE A 378 10.66 -3.65 -14.08
C ILE A 378 11.83 -3.96 -13.14
N CYS A 379 11.99 -5.21 -12.71
CA CYS A 379 13.10 -5.62 -11.85
C CYS A 379 14.46 -5.39 -12.51
N PHE A 380 14.56 -5.63 -13.82
CA PHE A 380 15.78 -5.41 -14.60
C PHE A 380 16.15 -3.91 -14.68
N VAL A 381 15.16 -3.04 -14.90
CA VAL A 381 15.38 -1.59 -14.86
C VAL A 381 15.85 -1.14 -13.48
N LEU A 382 15.19 -1.61 -12.41
CA LEU A 382 15.61 -1.31 -11.03
C LEU A 382 17.02 -1.82 -10.73
N PHE A 383 17.39 -2.99 -11.27
CA PHE A 383 18.73 -3.55 -11.14
C PHE A 383 19.79 -2.70 -11.86
N ILE A 384 19.51 -2.20 -13.07
CA ILE A 384 20.41 -1.28 -13.79
C ILE A 384 20.59 0.02 -12.99
N VAL A 385 19.50 0.58 -12.46
CA VAL A 385 19.56 1.79 -11.63
C VAL A 385 20.40 1.53 -10.38
N PHE A 386 20.21 0.38 -9.73
CA PHE A 386 21.03 -0.03 -8.59
C PHE A 386 22.52 -0.14 -8.97
N LEU A 387 22.86 -0.79 -10.08
CA LEU A 387 24.25 -0.89 -10.56
C LEU A 387 24.87 0.48 -10.84
N PHE A 388 24.09 1.39 -11.42
CA PHE A 388 24.54 2.76 -11.66
C PHE A 388 24.89 3.48 -10.35
N PHE A 389 24.01 3.45 -9.35
CA PHE A 389 24.31 4.03 -8.05
C PHE A 389 25.45 3.30 -7.34
N ALA A 390 25.52 1.98 -7.45
CA ALA A 390 26.61 1.20 -6.88
C ALA A 390 27.97 1.58 -7.47
N SER A 391 28.04 1.92 -8.77
CA SER A 391 29.27 2.40 -9.39
C SER A 391 29.76 3.77 -8.89
N LEU A 392 28.86 4.59 -8.33
CA LEU A 392 29.20 5.91 -7.78
C LEU A 392 29.81 5.82 -6.37
N TYR A 393 29.48 4.77 -5.61
CA TYR A 393 30.00 4.56 -4.27
C TYR A 393 31.11 3.52 -4.31
N SER A 394 32.33 3.87 -3.88
CA SER A 394 33.49 2.97 -3.89
C SER A 394 33.42 1.81 -2.87
N SER A 395 32.27 1.62 -2.22
CA SER A 395 32.00 0.59 -1.22
C SER A 395 31.38 -0.66 -1.85
N ALA A 396 31.82 -1.84 -1.42
CA ALA A 396 31.33 -3.14 -1.87
C ALA A 396 29.84 -3.37 -1.53
N LEU A 397 28.95 -2.97 -2.44
CA LEU A 397 27.49 -3.19 -2.36
C LEU A 397 27.07 -4.62 -2.75
N GLU A 398 28.04 -5.52 -2.92
CA GLU A 398 27.83 -6.92 -3.33
C GLU A 398 26.89 -7.68 -2.39
N GLY A 399 26.91 -7.35 -1.09
CA GLY A 399 26.07 -8.00 -0.07
C GLY A 399 24.56 -7.72 -0.17
N ILE A 400 24.13 -6.66 -0.86
CA ILE A 400 22.71 -6.24 -0.93
C ILE A 400 21.99 -6.87 -2.14
N VAL A 401 22.73 -7.24 -3.18
CA VAL A 401 22.16 -7.77 -4.43
C VAL A 401 21.39 -9.06 -4.21
N ILE A 402 21.96 -10.00 -3.45
CA ILE A 402 21.34 -11.31 -3.20
C ILE A 402 20.03 -11.15 -2.41
N PRO A 403 19.97 -10.43 -1.27
CA PRO A 403 18.72 -10.12 -0.59
C PRO A 403 17.67 -9.44 -1.48
N MET A 404 18.08 -8.50 -2.34
CA MET A 404 17.17 -7.80 -3.25
C MET A 404 16.53 -8.75 -4.27
N ILE A 405 17.32 -9.64 -4.86
CA ILE A 405 16.81 -10.66 -5.80
C ILE A 405 15.87 -11.62 -5.08
N LEU A 406 16.25 -12.11 -3.89
CA LEU A 406 15.40 -13.00 -3.08
C LEU A 406 14.06 -12.33 -2.72
N PHE A 407 14.09 -11.06 -2.35
CA PHE A 407 12.89 -10.28 -2.07
C PHE A 407 12.02 -10.11 -3.33
N GLY A 408 12.63 -9.83 -4.48
CA GLY A 408 11.92 -9.78 -5.77
C GLY A 408 11.26 -11.11 -6.15
N ILE A 409 11.94 -12.25 -5.92
CA ILE A 409 11.35 -13.58 -6.15
C ILE A 409 10.22 -13.85 -5.16
N PHE A 410 10.39 -13.48 -3.89
CA PHE A 410 9.37 -13.63 -2.86
C PHE A 410 8.07 -12.88 -3.22
N ILE A 411 8.19 -11.61 -3.63
CA ILE A 411 7.03 -10.80 -4.07
C ILE A 411 6.38 -11.42 -5.32
N TYR A 412 7.16 -11.89 -6.28
CA TYR A 412 6.65 -12.55 -7.48
C TYR A 412 5.80 -13.80 -7.15
N ILE A 413 6.29 -14.65 -6.24
CA ILE A 413 5.58 -15.86 -5.80
C ILE A 413 4.25 -15.49 -5.12
N ILE A 414 4.24 -14.49 -4.24
CA ILE A 414 3.01 -14.02 -3.58
C ILE A 414 1.99 -13.54 -4.60
N ILE A 415 2.40 -12.70 -5.56
CA ILE A 415 1.49 -12.16 -6.57
C ILE A 415 0.90 -13.29 -7.43
N LEU A 416 1.74 -14.22 -7.90
CA LEU A 416 1.25 -15.36 -8.69
C LEU A 416 0.32 -16.28 -7.90
N LYS A 417 0.60 -16.52 -6.62
CA LYS A 417 -0.30 -17.29 -5.75
C LYS A 417 -1.68 -16.64 -5.67
N ASN A 418 -1.72 -15.33 -5.43
CA ASN A 418 -2.97 -14.57 -5.33
C ASN A 418 -3.74 -14.57 -6.66
N ILE A 419 -3.05 -14.36 -7.78
CA ILE A 419 -3.66 -14.41 -9.11
C ILE A 419 -4.29 -15.79 -9.39
N ASN A 420 -3.59 -16.87 -9.05
CA ASN A 420 -4.11 -18.23 -9.23
C ASN A 420 -5.35 -18.49 -8.38
N GLU A 421 -5.36 -18.01 -7.14
CA GLU A 421 -6.47 -18.16 -6.22
C GLU A 421 -7.72 -17.43 -6.72
N VAL A 422 -7.57 -16.18 -7.15
CA VAL A 422 -8.67 -15.39 -7.76
C VAL A 422 -9.19 -16.06 -9.04
N ALA A 423 -8.30 -16.52 -9.93
CA ALA A 423 -8.70 -17.20 -11.15
C ALA A 423 -9.45 -18.52 -10.86
N ARG A 424 -9.02 -19.28 -9.84
CA ARG A 424 -9.71 -20.50 -9.41
C ARG A 424 -11.13 -20.17 -8.91
N ILE A 425 -11.26 -19.21 -8.00
CA ILE A 425 -12.56 -18.79 -7.45
C ILE A 425 -13.49 -18.35 -8.58
N SER A 426 -12.99 -17.52 -9.52
CA SER A 426 -13.77 -17.08 -10.68
C SER A 426 -14.29 -18.28 -11.49
N ARG A 427 -13.41 -19.25 -11.81
CA ARG A 427 -13.78 -20.44 -12.58
C ARG A 427 -14.80 -21.32 -11.85
N GLU A 428 -14.58 -21.57 -10.56
CA GLU A 428 -15.49 -22.42 -9.77
C GLU A 428 -16.84 -21.74 -9.52
N SER A 429 -16.85 -20.41 -9.35
CA SER A 429 -18.08 -19.62 -9.23
C SER A 429 -18.90 -19.57 -10.52
N SER A 430 -18.26 -19.64 -11.70
CA SER A 430 -18.95 -19.70 -13.00
C SER A 430 -19.93 -20.88 -13.08
N GLU A 431 -19.59 -22.00 -12.44
CA GLU A 431 -20.42 -23.19 -12.44
C GLU A 431 -21.69 -23.01 -11.60
N ILE A 432 -21.61 -22.25 -10.50
CA ILE A 432 -22.78 -21.84 -9.71
C ILE A 432 -23.69 -20.95 -10.56
N VAL A 433 -23.10 -20.00 -11.30
CA VAL A 433 -23.85 -19.12 -12.22
C VAL A 433 -24.52 -19.91 -13.34
N LYS A 434 -23.90 -20.99 -13.82
CA LYS A 434 -24.45 -21.89 -14.85
C LYS A 434 -25.55 -22.85 -14.36
N GLY A 435 -25.92 -22.78 -13.07
CA GLY A 435 -27.03 -23.54 -12.52
C GLY A 435 -26.63 -24.74 -11.66
N ASN A 436 -25.33 -24.98 -11.42
CA ASN A 436 -24.88 -25.99 -10.47
C ASN A 436 -24.79 -25.40 -9.05
N TYR A 437 -25.94 -25.09 -8.45
CA TYR A 437 -26.05 -24.40 -7.16
C TYR A 437 -25.54 -25.22 -5.96
N LYS A 438 -25.48 -26.54 -6.10
CA LYS A 438 -24.95 -27.47 -5.08
C LYS A 438 -23.43 -27.52 -5.03
N LYS A 439 -22.75 -26.85 -5.96
CA LYS A 439 -21.28 -26.80 -5.99
C LYS A 439 -20.76 -25.92 -4.87
N ASN A 440 -19.93 -26.51 -4.02
CA ASN A 440 -19.23 -25.81 -2.95
C ASN A 440 -17.78 -25.55 -3.35
N ILE A 441 -17.37 -24.28 -3.28
CA ILE A 441 -16.01 -23.83 -3.56
C ILE A 441 -15.16 -24.09 -2.30
N GLU A 442 -14.05 -24.80 -2.45
CA GLU A 442 -13.17 -25.15 -1.34
C GLU A 442 -12.37 -23.94 -0.82
N LYS A 443 -12.40 -23.77 0.50
CA LYS A 443 -11.58 -22.75 1.20
C LYS A 443 -10.13 -23.18 1.27
N ASN A 444 -9.23 -22.20 1.15
CA ASN A 444 -7.78 -22.44 1.23
C ASN A 444 -7.13 -21.83 2.49
N GLY A 445 -7.92 -21.28 3.43
CA GLY A 445 -7.38 -20.54 4.58
C GLY A 445 -6.74 -19.21 4.16
N GLY A 446 -7.19 -18.66 3.03
CA GLY A 446 -6.56 -17.54 2.33
C GLY A 446 -7.28 -16.20 2.55
N LEU A 447 -6.74 -15.15 1.92
CA LEU A 447 -7.31 -13.79 1.96
C LEU A 447 -8.73 -13.73 1.37
N TYR A 448 -9.09 -14.68 0.51
CA TYR A 448 -10.34 -14.67 -0.27
C TYR A 448 -11.42 -15.61 0.27
N ASP A 449 -11.22 -16.26 1.42
CA ASP A 449 -12.20 -17.19 1.99
C ASP A 449 -13.58 -16.53 2.24
N GLY A 450 -13.61 -15.23 2.58
CA GLY A 450 -14.86 -14.49 2.70
C GLY A 450 -15.63 -14.32 1.37
N ILE A 451 -14.91 -14.25 0.24
CA ILE A 451 -15.54 -14.24 -1.10
C ILE A 451 -16.09 -15.63 -1.43
N VAL A 452 -15.33 -16.68 -1.09
CA VAL A 452 -15.76 -18.08 -1.23
C VAL A 452 -17.05 -18.33 -0.45
N ASP A 453 -17.12 -17.87 0.80
CA ASP A 453 -18.32 -17.97 1.63
C ASP A 453 -19.54 -17.32 0.98
N ASN A 454 -19.37 -16.12 0.42
CA ASN A 454 -20.46 -15.44 -0.27
C ASN A 454 -20.98 -16.25 -1.47
N PHE A 455 -20.10 -16.82 -2.29
CA PHE A 455 -20.53 -17.65 -3.42
C PHE A 455 -21.23 -18.93 -2.98
N ASN A 456 -20.73 -19.60 -1.95
CA ASN A 456 -21.35 -20.81 -1.41
C ASN A 456 -22.75 -20.51 -0.82
N ASN A 457 -22.86 -19.43 -0.05
CA ASN A 457 -24.14 -18.97 0.48
C ASN A 457 -25.12 -18.59 -0.64
N ILE A 458 -24.65 -17.97 -1.72
CA ILE A 458 -25.50 -17.67 -2.89
C ILE A 458 -25.98 -18.97 -3.54
N GLY A 459 -25.10 -19.97 -3.72
CA GLY A 459 -25.48 -21.28 -4.24
C GLY A 459 -26.56 -21.95 -3.39
N GLU A 460 -26.34 -22.05 -2.08
CA GLU A 460 -27.28 -22.67 -1.14
C GLU A 460 -28.64 -21.97 -1.11
N ASN A 461 -28.67 -20.63 -1.02
CA ASN A 461 -29.93 -19.87 -1.01
C ASN A 461 -30.69 -19.99 -2.33
N LEU A 462 -29.99 -20.05 -3.48
CA LEU A 462 -30.63 -20.26 -4.77
C LEU A 462 -31.21 -21.66 -4.89
N ASP A 463 -30.51 -22.69 -4.41
CA ASP A 463 -31.00 -24.07 -4.40
C ASP A 463 -32.29 -24.18 -3.57
N LEU A 464 -32.31 -23.61 -2.36
CA LEU A 464 -33.49 -23.54 -1.50
C LEU A 464 -34.66 -22.79 -2.18
N ALA A 465 -34.39 -21.63 -2.77
CA ALA A 465 -35.41 -20.84 -3.45
C ALA A 465 -36.01 -21.58 -4.66
N ILE A 466 -35.21 -22.36 -5.39
CA ILE A 466 -35.67 -23.19 -6.50
C ILE A 466 -36.49 -24.37 -5.99
N GLU A 467 -36.06 -25.06 -4.94
CA GLU A 467 -36.83 -26.14 -4.34
C GLU A 467 -38.21 -25.66 -3.86
N ASP A 468 -38.27 -24.50 -3.19
CA ASP A 468 -39.52 -23.87 -2.76
C ASP A 468 -40.40 -23.47 -3.95
N ALA A 469 -39.82 -22.88 -5.00
CA ALA A 469 -40.55 -22.52 -6.22
C ALA A 469 -41.14 -23.75 -6.93
N VAL A 470 -40.35 -24.83 -7.06
CA VAL A 470 -40.80 -26.09 -7.66
C VAL A 470 -41.90 -26.72 -6.82
N LYS A 471 -41.78 -26.72 -5.49
CA LYS A 471 -42.82 -27.21 -4.58
C LYS A 471 -44.11 -26.41 -4.73
N SER A 472 -44.02 -25.08 -4.76
CA SER A 472 -45.17 -24.19 -4.97
C SER A 472 -45.86 -24.42 -6.31
N GLU A 473 -45.09 -24.59 -7.40
CA GLU A 473 -45.66 -24.82 -8.73
C GLU A 473 -46.33 -26.19 -8.85
N ARG A 474 -45.76 -27.23 -8.22
CA ARG A 474 -46.41 -28.55 -8.11
C ARG A 474 -47.73 -28.46 -7.36
N LEU A 475 -47.75 -27.83 -6.19
CA LEU A 475 -48.96 -27.65 -5.38
C LEU A 475 -50.04 -26.88 -6.16
N LYS A 476 -49.66 -25.82 -6.89
CA LYS A 476 -50.59 -25.06 -7.74
C LYS A 476 -51.20 -25.91 -8.86
N THR A 477 -50.40 -26.77 -9.47
CA THR A 477 -50.86 -27.67 -10.55
C THR A 477 -51.82 -28.73 -10.01
N GLU A 478 -51.53 -29.31 -8.84
CA GLU A 478 -52.41 -30.27 -8.15
C GLU A 478 -53.72 -29.62 -7.72
N LEU A 479 -53.67 -28.40 -7.16
CA LEU A 479 -54.83 -27.57 -6.84
C LEU A 479 -55.78 -27.43 -8.03
N ILE A 480 -55.27 -26.98 -9.19
CA ILE A 480 -56.09 -26.78 -10.39
C ILE A 480 -56.72 -28.10 -10.85
N THR A 481 -55.95 -29.18 -10.85
CA THR A 481 -56.40 -30.48 -11.35
C THR A 481 -57.52 -31.07 -10.48
N ASN A 482 -57.32 -31.09 -9.15
CA ASN A 482 -58.27 -31.66 -8.19
C ASN A 482 -59.57 -30.85 -8.13
N VAL A 483 -59.47 -29.53 -8.09
CA VAL A 483 -60.63 -28.62 -8.08
C VAL A 483 -61.44 -28.77 -9.37
N SER A 484 -60.77 -28.84 -10.53
CA SER A 484 -61.45 -29.01 -11.82
C SER A 484 -62.30 -30.28 -11.85
N HIS A 485 -61.80 -31.37 -11.28
CA HIS A 485 -62.54 -32.63 -11.17
C HIS A 485 -63.78 -32.50 -10.26
N ASP A 486 -63.61 -31.86 -9.10
CA ASP A 486 -64.67 -31.70 -8.10
C ASP A 486 -65.77 -30.71 -8.54
N LEU A 487 -65.45 -29.73 -9.39
CA LEU A 487 -66.43 -28.84 -10.01
C LEU A 487 -67.20 -29.53 -11.16
N LYS A 488 -66.53 -30.37 -11.95
CA LYS A 488 -67.15 -31.08 -13.09
C LYS A 488 -68.28 -32.01 -12.64
N THR A 489 -68.08 -32.74 -11.54
CA THR A 489 -69.06 -33.73 -11.03
C THR A 489 -70.47 -33.16 -10.74
N PRO A 490 -70.64 -32.10 -9.91
CA PRO A 490 -71.95 -31.49 -9.69
C PRO A 490 -72.47 -30.77 -10.94
N LEU A 491 -71.62 -30.16 -11.76
CA LEU A 491 -72.04 -29.51 -13.00
C LEU A 491 -72.66 -30.49 -14.00
N THR A 492 -72.03 -31.65 -14.21
CA THR A 492 -72.59 -32.72 -15.06
C THR A 492 -73.92 -33.23 -14.51
N SER A 493 -74.07 -33.32 -13.18
CA SER A 493 -75.36 -33.68 -12.56
C SER A 493 -76.44 -32.62 -12.86
N ILE A 494 -76.12 -31.33 -12.70
CA ILE A 494 -77.05 -30.23 -13.00
C ILE A 494 -77.51 -30.30 -14.45
N ILE A 495 -76.57 -30.48 -15.40
CA ILE A 495 -76.88 -30.59 -16.83
C ILE A 495 -77.80 -31.80 -17.06
N ASN A 496 -77.43 -32.99 -16.59
CA ASN A 496 -78.22 -34.20 -16.82
C ASN A 496 -79.63 -34.12 -16.24
N TYR A 497 -79.80 -33.62 -15.01
CA TYR A 497 -81.13 -33.51 -14.40
C TYR A 497 -81.94 -32.36 -15.01
N SER A 498 -81.29 -31.29 -15.48
CA SER A 498 -81.96 -30.25 -16.27
C SER A 498 -82.45 -30.80 -17.61
N ASP A 499 -81.66 -31.64 -18.28
CA ASP A 499 -82.05 -32.30 -19.52
C ASP A 499 -83.22 -33.26 -19.29
N LEU A 500 -83.19 -34.04 -18.20
CA LEU A 500 -84.30 -34.90 -17.81
C LEU A 500 -85.57 -34.10 -17.50
N LEU A 501 -85.45 -32.97 -16.80
CA LEU A 501 -86.56 -32.08 -16.48
C LEU A 501 -87.20 -31.46 -17.73
N SER A 502 -86.43 -31.27 -18.82
CA SER A 502 -86.90 -30.66 -20.06
C SER A 502 -87.75 -31.57 -20.96
N LYS A 503 -87.92 -32.84 -20.61
CA LYS A 503 -88.73 -33.82 -21.38
C LYS A 503 -90.23 -33.70 -21.04
N ASP A 504 -91.09 -33.86 -22.05
CA ASP A 504 -92.54 -33.63 -21.93
C ASP A 504 -93.32 -34.71 -21.15
N ASP A 505 -92.72 -35.86 -20.81
CA ASP A 505 -93.39 -37.03 -20.19
C ASP A 505 -93.15 -37.18 -18.66
N ASN A 506 -92.66 -36.14 -17.97
CA ASN A 506 -92.32 -36.24 -16.54
C ASN A 506 -93.57 -36.16 -15.63
N SER A 507 -93.63 -37.02 -14.59
CA SER A 507 -94.65 -36.89 -13.53
C SER A 507 -94.36 -35.69 -12.60
N GLU A 508 -95.38 -35.20 -11.87
CA GLU A 508 -95.18 -34.14 -10.87
C GLU A 508 -94.15 -34.51 -9.78
N GLU A 509 -94.07 -35.79 -9.40
CA GLU A 509 -93.06 -36.28 -8.44
C GLU A 509 -91.66 -36.23 -9.03
N GLN A 510 -91.48 -36.64 -10.30
CA GLN A 510 -90.19 -36.57 -10.99
C GLN A 510 -89.71 -35.13 -11.18
N VAL A 511 -90.62 -34.20 -11.52
CA VAL A 511 -90.32 -32.77 -11.63
C VAL A 511 -89.81 -32.21 -10.30
N LYS A 512 -90.47 -32.56 -9.17
CA LYS A 512 -90.04 -32.14 -7.83
C LYS A 512 -88.70 -32.76 -7.45
N GLU A 513 -88.48 -34.04 -7.74
CA GLU A 513 -87.24 -34.75 -7.44
C GLU A 513 -86.06 -34.18 -8.23
N TYR A 514 -86.19 -34.01 -9.55
CA TYR A 514 -85.14 -33.45 -10.40
C TYR A 514 -84.84 -31.99 -10.02
N SER A 515 -85.85 -31.17 -9.75
CA SER A 515 -85.67 -29.79 -9.29
C SER A 515 -84.92 -29.73 -7.96
N LYS A 516 -85.23 -30.64 -7.02
CA LYS A 516 -84.50 -30.77 -5.75
C LYS A 516 -83.04 -31.14 -5.99
N ILE A 517 -82.76 -32.12 -6.85
CA ILE A 517 -81.39 -32.54 -7.15
C ILE A 517 -80.60 -31.40 -7.82
N ILE A 518 -81.19 -30.67 -8.78
CA ILE A 518 -80.54 -29.51 -9.41
C ILE A 518 -80.19 -28.46 -8.36
N ASN A 519 -81.11 -28.14 -7.45
CA ASN A 519 -80.88 -27.17 -6.39
C ASN A 519 -79.75 -27.61 -5.45
N ASP A 520 -79.77 -28.88 -5.01
CA ASP A 520 -78.74 -29.43 -4.11
C ASP A 520 -77.36 -29.44 -4.78
N LYS A 521 -77.28 -29.81 -6.06
CA LYS A 521 -76.01 -29.80 -6.81
C LYS A 521 -75.51 -28.37 -7.09
N SER A 522 -76.41 -27.42 -7.35
CA SER A 522 -76.08 -26.00 -7.56
C SER A 522 -75.54 -25.37 -6.29
N ASN A 523 -76.18 -25.64 -5.15
CA ASN A 523 -75.69 -25.19 -3.84
C ASN A 523 -74.33 -25.82 -3.50
N LYS A 524 -74.15 -27.11 -3.80
CA LYS A 524 -72.83 -27.75 -3.64
C LYS A 524 -71.76 -27.10 -4.52
N LEU A 525 -72.07 -26.79 -5.78
CA LEU A 525 -71.13 -26.13 -6.70
C LEU A 525 -70.76 -24.72 -6.20
N LYS A 526 -71.74 -23.95 -5.70
CA LYS A 526 -71.52 -22.64 -5.10
C LYS A 526 -70.50 -22.70 -3.95
N VAL A 527 -70.68 -23.63 -3.01
CA VAL A 527 -69.75 -23.81 -1.88
C VAL A 527 -68.33 -24.17 -2.37
N LEU A 528 -68.20 -25.04 -3.38
CA LEU A 528 -66.89 -25.39 -3.94
C LEU A 528 -66.17 -24.20 -4.58
N ILE A 529 -66.91 -23.32 -5.26
CA ILE A 529 -66.34 -22.10 -5.88
C ILE A 529 -65.90 -21.12 -4.79
N GLU A 530 -66.71 -20.93 -3.74
CA GLU A 530 -66.35 -20.08 -2.61
C GLU A 530 -65.11 -20.62 -1.88
N ASP A 531 -65.06 -21.92 -1.59
CA ASP A 531 -63.90 -22.57 -0.96
C ASP A 531 -62.64 -22.41 -1.81
N LEU A 532 -62.73 -22.53 -3.14
CA LEU A 532 -61.61 -22.29 -4.05
C LEU A 532 -61.07 -20.85 -3.95
N PHE A 533 -61.97 -19.88 -3.89
CA PHE A 533 -61.59 -18.47 -3.80
C PHE A 533 -60.92 -18.15 -2.46
N GLU A 534 -61.43 -18.70 -1.36
CA GLU A 534 -60.82 -18.58 -0.03
C GLU A 534 -59.43 -19.22 0.02
N VAL A 535 -59.25 -20.40 -0.58
CA VAL A 535 -57.94 -21.07 -0.69
C VAL A 535 -56.96 -20.24 -1.53
N SER A 536 -57.43 -19.63 -2.63
CA SER A 536 -56.61 -18.74 -3.46
C SER A 536 -56.10 -17.54 -2.66
N LYS A 537 -56.99 -16.87 -1.91
CA LYS A 537 -56.65 -15.75 -1.02
C LYS A 537 -55.70 -16.15 0.10
N ALA A 538 -55.89 -17.34 0.68
CA ALA A 538 -55.00 -17.88 1.70
C ALA A 538 -53.58 -18.11 1.16
N THR A 539 -53.45 -18.52 -0.10
CA THR A 539 -52.15 -18.80 -0.73
C THR A 539 -51.38 -17.53 -1.08
N SER A 540 -52.08 -16.45 -1.43
CA SER A 540 -51.47 -15.15 -1.67
C SER A 540 -51.22 -14.34 -0.39
N ASN A 541 -51.43 -14.94 0.79
CA ASN A 541 -51.35 -14.30 2.10
C ASN A 541 -52.23 -13.03 2.20
N ASN A 542 -53.36 -13.01 1.48
CA ASN A 542 -54.20 -11.84 1.28
C ASN A 542 -55.58 -12.00 1.96
N ILE A 543 -55.61 -12.63 3.14
CA ILE A 543 -56.82 -12.76 3.95
C ILE A 543 -56.98 -11.47 4.77
N GLU A 544 -57.85 -10.58 4.31
CA GLU A 544 -58.27 -9.41 5.09
C GLU A 544 -59.26 -9.86 6.18
N LEU A 545 -59.00 -9.56 7.45
CA LEU A 545 -59.91 -9.86 8.57
C LEU A 545 -60.69 -8.63 9.00
N ASP A 546 -62.01 -8.74 9.11
CA ASP A 546 -62.85 -7.72 9.72
C ASP A 546 -63.02 -8.04 11.21
N ARG A 547 -62.02 -7.64 12.01
CA ARG A 547 -61.94 -8.01 13.42
C ARG A 547 -62.89 -7.14 14.25
N GLN A 548 -63.72 -7.78 15.04
CA GLN A 548 -64.61 -7.15 16.01
C GLN A 548 -64.51 -7.86 17.37
N GLU A 549 -64.71 -7.12 18.44
CA GLU A 549 -64.77 -7.69 19.79
C GLU A 549 -66.08 -8.48 19.94
N LEU A 550 -65.97 -9.80 20.09
CA LEU A 550 -67.13 -10.69 20.15
C LEU A 550 -66.98 -11.75 21.24
N ASP A 551 -68.11 -12.18 21.80
CA ASP A 551 -68.15 -13.26 22.76
C ASP A 551 -68.00 -14.61 22.06
N PHE A 552 -66.81 -15.16 22.13
CA PHE A 552 -66.42 -16.41 21.51
C PHE A 552 -67.20 -17.61 22.05
N ASN A 553 -67.59 -17.57 23.34
CA ASN A 553 -68.41 -18.62 23.93
C ASN A 553 -69.79 -18.68 23.25
N SER A 554 -70.43 -17.52 23.07
CA SER A 554 -71.70 -17.40 22.34
C SER A 554 -71.59 -17.89 20.89
N LEU A 555 -70.48 -17.59 20.20
CA LEU A 555 -70.25 -18.08 18.84
C LEU A 555 -70.15 -19.62 18.78
N VAL A 556 -69.42 -20.24 19.71
CA VAL A 556 -69.31 -21.70 19.80
C VAL A 556 -70.65 -22.34 20.14
N GLN A 557 -71.43 -21.76 21.06
CA GLN A 557 -72.78 -22.23 21.40
C GLN A 557 -73.72 -22.16 20.19
N GLN A 558 -73.67 -21.06 19.43
CA GLN A 558 -74.46 -20.91 18.21
C GLN A 558 -74.12 -22.01 17.20
N SER A 559 -72.83 -22.25 16.93
CA SER A 559 -72.43 -23.31 16.00
C SER A 559 -72.83 -24.71 16.47
N ILE A 560 -72.81 -24.99 17.79
CA ILE A 560 -73.33 -26.25 18.33
C ILE A 560 -74.83 -26.39 18.01
N GLY A 561 -75.63 -25.34 18.25
CA GLY A 561 -77.07 -25.35 17.99
C GLY A 561 -77.42 -25.51 16.51
N GLU A 562 -76.67 -24.87 15.61
CA GLU A 562 -76.90 -24.99 14.15
C GLU A 562 -76.62 -26.41 13.60
N TRP A 563 -75.76 -27.17 14.29
CA TRP A 563 -75.39 -28.53 13.89
C TRP A 563 -76.07 -29.63 14.71
N GLU A 564 -76.82 -29.28 15.76
CA GLU A 564 -77.44 -30.22 16.69
C GLU A 564 -78.32 -31.25 15.96
N ASP A 565 -79.25 -30.80 15.12
CA ASP A 565 -80.17 -31.68 14.37
C ASP A 565 -79.41 -32.67 13.47
N LYS A 566 -78.42 -32.19 12.71
CA LYS A 566 -77.63 -33.01 11.77
C LYS A 566 -76.70 -34.01 12.47
N ILE A 567 -76.26 -33.67 13.68
CA ILE A 567 -75.44 -34.55 14.51
C ILE A 567 -76.33 -35.59 15.19
N ALA A 568 -77.53 -35.19 15.64
CA ALA A 568 -78.55 -36.07 16.22
C ALA A 568 -79.08 -37.10 15.22
N GLU A 569 -79.21 -36.77 13.92
CA GLU A 569 -79.54 -37.73 12.85
C GLU A 569 -78.61 -38.96 12.81
N LYS A 570 -77.40 -38.85 13.37
CA LYS A 570 -76.39 -39.93 13.46
C LYS A 570 -76.25 -40.53 14.87
N ASN A 571 -77.17 -40.19 15.78
CA ASN A 571 -77.14 -40.56 17.19
C ASN A 571 -75.83 -40.17 17.89
N LEU A 572 -75.23 -39.03 17.50
CA LEU A 572 -74.03 -38.51 18.15
C LEU A 572 -74.43 -37.60 19.33
N GLU A 573 -73.87 -37.86 20.51
CA GLU A 573 -74.10 -37.04 21.71
C GLU A 573 -73.03 -35.94 21.82
N ILE A 574 -73.43 -34.67 21.80
CA ILE A 574 -72.51 -33.54 22.01
C ILE A 574 -72.37 -33.28 23.51
N ILE A 575 -71.14 -33.43 24.02
CA ILE A 575 -70.77 -33.09 25.40
C ILE A 575 -69.98 -31.80 25.34
N SER A 576 -70.61 -30.70 25.74
CA SER A 576 -69.98 -29.38 25.78
C SER A 576 -69.59 -28.99 27.20
N ASN A 577 -68.36 -28.53 27.37
CA ASN A 577 -67.83 -27.98 28.60
C ASN A 577 -67.37 -26.55 28.31
N LEU A 578 -68.30 -25.60 28.44
CA LEU A 578 -68.13 -24.20 28.13
C LEU A 578 -68.16 -23.37 29.43
N PRO A 579 -67.38 -22.29 29.53
CA PRO A 579 -67.40 -21.43 30.71
C PRO A 579 -68.76 -20.73 30.84
N GLU A 580 -69.16 -20.39 32.07
CA GLU A 580 -70.36 -19.57 32.31
C GLU A 580 -70.11 -18.09 31.97
N ASP A 581 -68.86 -17.63 32.12
CA ASP A 581 -68.46 -16.26 31.80
C ASP A 581 -68.27 -16.04 30.29
N LYS A 582 -68.43 -14.78 29.86
CA LYS A 582 -68.16 -14.36 28.47
C LYS A 582 -66.67 -14.49 28.16
N VAL A 583 -66.36 -14.97 26.96
CA VAL A 583 -64.99 -15.09 26.45
C VAL A 583 -64.81 -14.10 25.32
N MET A 584 -64.41 -12.87 25.63
CA MET A 584 -64.27 -11.81 24.63
C MET A 584 -62.99 -11.99 23.81
N LEU A 585 -63.11 -12.04 22.48
CA LEU A 585 -62.00 -12.14 21.53
C LEU A 585 -62.14 -11.09 20.41
N ASN A 586 -61.02 -10.55 19.95
CA ASN A 586 -60.98 -9.64 18.80
C ASN A 586 -60.74 -10.41 17.49
N ILE A 587 -61.81 -10.97 16.93
CA ILE A 587 -61.74 -11.87 15.77
C ILE A 587 -62.78 -11.50 14.71
N ASP A 588 -62.66 -12.05 13.52
CA ASP A 588 -63.68 -11.96 12.47
C ASP A 588 -64.70 -13.08 12.69
N GLY A 589 -65.87 -12.71 13.23
CA GLY A 589 -66.93 -13.66 13.58
C GLY A 589 -67.44 -14.48 12.39
N GLN A 590 -67.51 -13.92 11.18
CA GLN A 590 -67.99 -14.64 10.00
C GLN A 590 -66.99 -15.71 9.56
N LYS A 591 -65.70 -15.36 9.50
CA LYS A 591 -64.66 -16.33 9.13
C LYS A 591 -64.47 -17.39 10.21
N PHE A 592 -64.59 -17.03 11.49
CA PHE A 592 -64.49 -18.02 12.56
C PHE A 592 -65.72 -18.93 12.64
N SER A 593 -66.93 -18.43 12.36
CA SER A 593 -68.10 -19.29 12.14
C SER A 593 -67.81 -20.34 11.07
N ARG A 594 -67.16 -19.95 9.97
CA ARG A 594 -66.74 -20.88 8.91
C ARG A 594 -65.66 -21.88 9.35
N VAL A 595 -64.79 -21.53 10.31
CA VAL A 595 -63.88 -22.49 10.97
C VAL A 595 -64.70 -23.56 11.69
N LEU A 596 -65.66 -23.15 12.53
CA LEU A 596 -66.52 -24.06 13.29
C LEU A 596 -67.38 -24.93 12.36
N ASP A 597 -67.96 -24.36 11.32
CA ASP A 597 -68.73 -25.10 10.31
C ASP A 597 -67.90 -26.19 9.62
N ASN A 598 -66.66 -25.88 9.27
CA ASN A 598 -65.76 -26.87 8.66
C ASN A 598 -65.45 -28.02 9.63
N LEU A 599 -65.28 -27.73 10.93
CA LEU A 599 -65.02 -28.74 11.95
C LEU A 599 -66.28 -29.59 12.24
N PHE A 600 -67.44 -28.97 12.48
CA PHE A 600 -68.69 -29.70 12.75
C PHE A 600 -69.20 -30.48 11.53
N SER A 601 -69.02 -29.95 10.32
CA SER A 601 -69.27 -30.69 9.07
C SER A 601 -68.37 -31.91 8.94
N ASN A 602 -67.10 -31.81 9.34
CA ASN A 602 -66.18 -32.95 9.37
C ASN A 602 -66.67 -34.01 10.36
N ILE A 603 -67.01 -33.60 11.59
CA ILE A 603 -67.54 -34.47 12.64
C ILE A 603 -68.80 -35.19 12.17
N SER A 604 -69.78 -34.45 11.65
CA SER A 604 -71.01 -35.03 11.13
C SER A 604 -70.72 -36.08 10.05
N LYS A 605 -69.74 -35.87 9.16
CA LYS A 605 -69.43 -36.82 8.08
C LYS A 605 -68.64 -38.06 8.54
N TYR A 606 -67.69 -37.89 9.45
CA TYR A 606 -66.64 -38.88 9.71
C TYR A 606 -66.65 -39.48 11.12
N ALA A 607 -67.43 -38.94 12.06
CA ALA A 607 -67.53 -39.52 13.40
C ALA A 607 -68.25 -40.89 13.38
N LEU A 608 -67.86 -41.76 14.31
CA LEU A 608 -68.50 -43.06 14.54
C LEU A 608 -69.92 -42.86 15.05
N GLU A 609 -70.91 -43.45 14.38
CA GLU A 609 -72.32 -43.37 14.79
C GLU A 609 -72.54 -43.94 16.21
N ASN A 610 -73.49 -43.39 16.96
CA ASN A 610 -73.76 -43.76 18.37
C ASN A 610 -72.57 -43.48 19.33
N SER A 611 -71.76 -42.47 19.03
CA SER A 611 -70.63 -42.04 19.87
C SER A 611 -70.80 -40.60 20.38
N ARG A 612 -69.74 -40.04 20.96
CA ARG A 612 -69.73 -38.71 21.58
C ARG A 612 -68.80 -37.75 20.88
N VAL A 613 -69.18 -36.48 20.88
CA VAL A 613 -68.36 -35.36 20.42
C VAL A 613 -68.11 -34.46 21.62
N TYR A 614 -66.85 -34.24 21.98
CA TYR A 614 -66.48 -33.36 23.09
C TYR A 614 -66.09 -31.99 22.56
N VAL A 615 -66.69 -30.94 23.11
CA VAL A 615 -66.37 -29.54 22.81
C VAL A 615 -66.00 -28.84 24.11
N ASP A 616 -64.71 -28.59 24.30
CA ASP A 616 -64.16 -27.97 25.51
C ASP A 616 -63.64 -26.56 25.20
N LEU A 617 -64.12 -25.54 25.92
CA LEU A 617 -63.57 -24.18 25.87
C LEU A 617 -62.96 -23.79 27.21
N PHE A 618 -61.67 -23.49 27.23
CA PHE A 618 -60.95 -23.08 28.44
C PHE A 618 -60.46 -21.64 28.32
N ASN A 619 -60.57 -20.88 29.42
CA ASN A 619 -60.09 -19.51 29.56
C ASN A 619 -59.37 -19.36 30.92
N LYS A 620 -58.14 -19.87 31.03
CA LYS A 620 -57.34 -19.78 32.27
C LYS A 620 -55.89 -19.33 32.03
N ASP A 621 -55.22 -19.92 31.03
CA ASP A 621 -53.82 -19.62 30.66
C ASP A 621 -53.70 -19.21 29.18
N GLY A 622 -54.73 -18.53 28.67
CA GLY A 622 -55.02 -18.36 27.24
C GLY A 622 -56.37 -18.99 26.89
N ILE A 623 -56.90 -18.65 25.71
CA ILE A 623 -58.19 -19.17 25.24
C ILE A 623 -57.93 -20.37 24.35
N LYS A 624 -58.46 -21.53 24.77
CA LYS A 624 -58.25 -22.81 24.10
C LYS A 624 -59.57 -23.49 23.81
N LEU A 625 -59.86 -23.71 22.53
CA LEU A 625 -60.99 -24.53 22.07
C LEU A 625 -60.46 -25.90 21.64
N THR A 626 -61.05 -26.95 22.18
CA THR A 626 -60.75 -28.33 21.76
C THR A 626 -62.02 -29.03 21.31
N ILE A 627 -61.98 -29.65 20.13
CA ILE A 627 -63.08 -30.47 19.61
C ILE A 627 -62.56 -31.86 19.32
N LYS A 628 -63.24 -32.90 19.84
CA LYS A 628 -62.80 -34.30 19.74
C LYS A 628 -63.94 -35.22 19.34
N ASN A 629 -63.66 -36.18 18.47
CA ASN A 629 -64.57 -37.27 18.14
C ASN A 629 -63.80 -38.58 17.87
N ILE A 630 -64.51 -39.70 17.95
CA ILE A 630 -64.01 -41.00 17.49
C ILE A 630 -64.36 -41.12 16.00
N SER A 631 -63.39 -41.47 15.16
CA SER A 631 -63.59 -41.67 13.73
C SER A 631 -64.32 -42.98 13.42
N LYS A 632 -65.18 -42.97 12.40
CA LYS A 632 -65.85 -44.16 11.85
C LYS A 632 -64.88 -45.09 11.12
N TYR A 633 -63.77 -44.55 10.62
CA TYR A 633 -62.75 -45.28 9.86
C TYR A 633 -61.38 -45.18 10.53
N PRO A 634 -60.51 -46.20 10.43
CA PRO A 634 -59.15 -46.13 10.94
C PRO A 634 -58.38 -44.92 10.38
N LEU A 635 -57.83 -44.11 11.28
CA LEU A 635 -57.03 -42.92 10.93
C LEU A 635 -55.56 -43.31 10.72
N ASN A 636 -55.25 -43.89 9.56
CA ASN A 636 -53.87 -44.27 9.17
C ASN A 636 -53.13 -43.16 8.42
N ILE A 637 -53.39 -41.88 8.75
CA ILE A 637 -52.80 -40.71 8.08
C ILE A 637 -52.18 -39.81 9.15
N SER A 638 -51.04 -39.21 8.84
CA SER A 638 -50.39 -38.26 9.76
C SER A 638 -51.18 -36.96 9.89
N SER A 639 -51.02 -36.26 11.02
CA SER A 639 -51.61 -34.94 11.24
C SER A 639 -51.19 -33.91 10.18
N ASP A 640 -49.94 -33.99 9.73
CA ASP A 640 -49.39 -33.09 8.70
C ASP A 640 -50.04 -33.33 7.34
N GLU A 641 -50.22 -34.61 6.97
CA GLU A 641 -50.87 -35.00 5.72
C GLU A 641 -52.37 -34.66 5.73
N LEU A 642 -53.09 -34.75 6.86
CA LEU A 642 -54.49 -34.26 6.96
C LEU A 642 -54.62 -32.73 6.84
N MET A 643 -53.54 -32.00 7.12
CA MET A 643 -53.51 -30.54 7.02
C MET A 643 -53.10 -30.05 5.62
N GLU A 644 -52.50 -30.93 4.80
CA GLU A 644 -52.33 -30.68 3.38
C GLU A 644 -53.68 -30.48 2.68
N ARG A 645 -53.67 -29.77 1.56
CA ARG A 645 -54.90 -29.46 0.82
C ARG A 645 -55.29 -30.66 -0.02
N PHE A 646 -56.59 -30.98 -0.07
CA PHE A 646 -57.14 -32.09 -0.87
C PHE A 646 -56.75 -33.50 -0.41
N THR A 647 -56.05 -33.63 0.71
CA THR A 647 -55.77 -34.94 1.31
C THR A 647 -57.02 -35.51 1.95
N ARG A 648 -57.28 -36.77 1.65
CA ARG A 648 -58.43 -37.53 2.14
C ARG A 648 -57.96 -38.90 2.57
N GLY A 649 -58.50 -39.42 3.68
CA GLY A 649 -58.35 -40.81 4.09
C GLY A 649 -58.55 -41.79 2.92
N GLU A 650 -57.63 -42.74 2.68
CA GLU A 650 -57.75 -43.72 1.58
C GLU A 650 -59.13 -44.40 1.52
N LYS A 651 -59.72 -44.69 2.69
CA LYS A 651 -61.04 -45.33 2.84
C LYS A 651 -62.23 -44.35 2.83
N SER A 652 -61.98 -43.04 2.82
CA SER A 652 -63.01 -41.98 2.82
C SER A 652 -63.38 -41.47 1.40
N ARG A 653 -62.76 -42.03 0.34
CA ARG A 653 -62.92 -41.60 -1.06
C ARG A 653 -64.36 -41.66 -1.60
N THR A 654 -65.25 -42.44 -0.97
CA THR A 654 -66.67 -42.57 -1.37
C THR A 654 -67.61 -41.53 -0.75
N THR A 655 -67.15 -40.73 0.22
CA THR A 655 -67.95 -39.68 0.87
C THR A 655 -67.89 -38.35 0.10
N SER A 656 -68.87 -37.46 0.28
CA SER A 656 -68.87 -36.14 -0.39
C SER A 656 -68.08 -35.08 0.40
N GLY A 657 -66.94 -34.64 -0.13
CA GLY A 657 -66.14 -33.56 0.45
C GLY A 657 -64.97 -33.13 -0.45
N SER A 658 -64.63 -31.84 -0.43
CA SER A 658 -63.59 -31.20 -1.26
C SER A 658 -62.16 -31.40 -0.74
N GLY A 659 -61.99 -31.90 0.49
CA GLY A 659 -60.68 -31.96 1.15
C GLY A 659 -60.07 -30.59 1.46
N LEU A 660 -60.85 -29.50 1.34
CA LEU A 660 -60.39 -28.13 1.59
C LEU A 660 -60.70 -27.62 3.00
N GLY A 661 -61.75 -28.15 3.64
CA GLY A 661 -62.31 -27.58 4.88
C GLY A 661 -61.31 -27.42 6.04
N LEU A 662 -60.49 -28.44 6.33
CA LEU A 662 -59.48 -28.36 7.41
C LEU A 662 -58.36 -27.35 7.08
N SER A 663 -57.93 -27.30 5.81
CA SER A 663 -56.91 -26.33 5.38
C SER A 663 -57.41 -24.88 5.39
N ILE A 664 -58.70 -24.66 5.07
CA ILE A 664 -59.37 -23.35 5.17
C ILE A 664 -59.49 -22.96 6.65
N ALA A 665 -59.94 -23.89 7.51
CA ALA A 665 -60.04 -23.68 8.94
C ALA A 665 -58.69 -23.27 9.55
N SER A 666 -57.62 -24.03 9.24
CA SER A 666 -56.26 -23.73 9.66
C SER A 666 -55.78 -22.37 9.16
N SER A 667 -56.06 -22.03 7.89
CA SER A 667 -55.67 -20.74 7.30
C SER A 667 -56.35 -19.55 7.98
N PHE A 668 -57.66 -19.65 8.27
CA PHE A 668 -58.37 -18.60 9.01
C PHE A 668 -57.88 -18.48 10.44
N VAL A 669 -57.67 -19.59 11.16
CA VAL A 669 -57.15 -19.55 12.54
C VAL A 669 -55.76 -18.89 12.57
N ARG A 670 -54.86 -19.26 11.65
CA ARG A 670 -53.54 -18.63 11.52
C ARG A 670 -53.63 -17.15 11.16
N ALA A 671 -54.55 -16.74 10.28
CA ALA A 671 -54.77 -15.33 9.96
C ALA A 671 -55.20 -14.50 11.19
N HIS A 672 -55.87 -15.12 12.16
CA HIS A 672 -56.22 -14.49 13.43
C HIS A 672 -55.03 -14.37 14.40
N GLY A 673 -53.88 -14.97 14.08
CA GLY A 673 -52.71 -15.05 14.95
C GLY A 673 -52.74 -16.22 15.94
N ALA A 674 -53.71 -17.13 15.79
CA ALA A 674 -53.89 -18.29 16.64
C ALA A 674 -53.23 -19.55 16.05
N SER A 675 -52.94 -20.51 16.91
CA SER A 675 -52.37 -21.81 16.54
C SER A 675 -53.46 -22.85 16.30
N PHE A 676 -53.29 -23.68 15.27
CA PHE A 676 -54.21 -24.76 14.90
C PHE A 676 -53.46 -26.10 14.91
N TYR A 677 -53.85 -27.03 15.77
CA TYR A 677 -53.22 -28.33 15.92
C TYR A 677 -54.23 -29.47 15.70
N ILE A 678 -53.76 -30.53 15.04
CA ILE A 678 -54.48 -31.80 14.90
C ILE A 678 -53.67 -32.86 15.62
N ASP A 679 -54.34 -33.60 16.51
CA ASP A 679 -53.78 -34.70 17.28
C ASP A 679 -54.60 -35.96 16.98
N ILE A 680 -53.90 -37.06 16.67
CA ILE A 680 -54.49 -38.34 16.28
C ILE A 680 -53.91 -39.41 17.19
N ASP A 681 -54.77 -40.06 17.97
CA ASP A 681 -54.41 -41.18 18.84
C ASP A 681 -55.35 -42.36 18.56
N GLY A 682 -54.87 -43.31 17.76
CA GLY A 682 -55.71 -44.37 17.21
C GLY A 682 -56.85 -43.79 16.36
N ASP A 683 -58.09 -43.99 16.80
CA ASP A 683 -59.28 -43.46 16.13
C ASP A 683 -59.77 -42.12 16.71
N LEU A 684 -59.08 -41.58 17.72
CA LEU A 684 -59.39 -40.28 18.29
C LEU A 684 -58.89 -39.18 17.36
N PHE A 685 -59.80 -38.36 16.84
CA PHE A 685 -59.49 -37.13 16.15
C PHE A 685 -59.70 -35.95 17.09
N LYS A 686 -58.67 -35.13 17.29
CA LYS A 686 -58.72 -33.96 18.17
C LYS A 686 -58.16 -32.73 17.45
N VAL A 687 -58.96 -31.67 17.39
CA VAL A 687 -58.53 -30.35 16.94
C VAL A 687 -58.38 -29.43 18.15
N THR A 688 -57.27 -28.72 18.22
CA THR A 688 -56.98 -27.72 19.25
C THR A 688 -56.70 -26.37 18.61
N ILE A 689 -57.43 -25.34 19.03
CA ILE A 689 -57.21 -23.94 18.63
C ILE A 689 -56.80 -23.15 19.87
N GLU A 690 -55.66 -22.47 19.80
CA GLU A 690 -55.08 -21.69 20.90
C GLU A 690 -54.80 -20.25 20.44
N PHE A 691 -55.40 -19.27 21.13
CA PHE A 691 -55.27 -17.84 20.86
C PHE A 691 -54.18 -17.16 21.67
#